data_AF-A0AAQ5X4N1-F1
#
_entry.id   AF-A0AAQ5X4N1-F1
#
_cell.length_a   1.000
_cell.length_b   1.000
_cell.length_c   1.000
_cell.angle_alpha   90.00
_cell.angle_beta   90.00
_cell.angle_gamma   90.00
#
_symmetry.space_group_name_H-M   'P 1'
#
loop_
_entity.id
_entity.type
_entity.pdbx_description
1 polymer ?
#
loop_
_entity_poly.entity_id
_entity_poly.type
_entity_poly.pdbx_seq_one_letter_code
_entity_poly.pdbx_strand_id
1 'polypeptide(L)'
;CLTSASVSFRFQPLPWFYLFYFLSFFSFCLHLSQNQAKLFIEQKKIPFPVENHNTNEELAIGYVLIGNGLYDEAIKHFSLLLQSDPELVSAIYGRGIAYGKKSLQILSPLGRISEALGDLTKAIQLQPSARLYRHRGTLLFISEDYVAAMEDFQQSLELKKNQPIAMLYKGLTFFHRGMLKEAIETFKEALKLKSDFIDAYKSLGQAYRELGDFESAMESFQKALMLNQNHIQSLQLRGMMLYHHGSLQEAIGNFKRCLQLEPYNEVCQYMKGLSHVAMGQFYEGIKAQTKVMLNDPLLGQKASSEYLKVKYLREYSRYLHSHLDIPVAEYNVDQDLPGNFKNHWAKNLPFLIEDYEEQPGLQPHIKDVLPQNFDSYNSDVQKLICTADHLGALMQYDTPGFLPNKRIHRAMGLATLEVMQAMHRTWSNSKVRVNGKTRQMQWRDMFDIAVKWRRIADPDQPVLWLDQMPARSLSRGFNNHINLIRGQIINIRYLAYFDNILDFIKDRILVYHGAYNPRGLLEVRQALENVNKVEDLLPIMKQFNSKTRDGFTVNSKVPSMKDLGKEYDGFTITITGDRYKLKHIPGTISTFLLKMEVIFAESLYLGQLMADADAVCNLVLSLVYYFCNLMPLSRGSSVVAYSVVMGALMASGKEVIGRIPKGKLVDFEAMTTPSPDSFSKTAKNWMNLKSLPSWYQSLPSVAETFPSTRTMIEVLNTDSSSHCPKKS
;
A
#
# COMPACT_ATOMS: atom_id res chain seq x y z
N CYS A 1 -8.10 25.11 -30.19
CA CYS A 1 -8.97 26.29 -30.31
C CYS A 1 -10.29 25.80 -30.90
N LEU A 2 -11.45 25.75 -30.26
CA LEU A 2 -11.98 26.33 -29.02
C LEU A 2 -12.53 25.22 -28.11
N THR A 3 -12.30 25.34 -26.81
CA THR A 3 -12.94 24.58 -25.74
C THR A 3 -14.22 25.29 -25.29
N SER A 4 -15.25 24.48 -25.01
CA SER A 4 -16.34 24.72 -24.04
C SER A 4 -17.02 26.09 -24.01
N ALA A 5 -18.24 26.16 -24.55
CA ALA A 5 -19.26 27.10 -24.09
C ALA A 5 -20.64 26.45 -24.20
N SER A 6 -21.11 25.88 -23.09
CA SER A 6 -22.52 25.53 -22.88
C SER A 6 -23.27 26.82 -22.56
N VAL A 7 -23.92 27.41 -23.57
CA VAL A 7 -24.90 28.48 -23.37
C VAL A 7 -26.15 28.11 -24.16
N SER A 8 -27.19 27.71 -23.44
CA SER A 8 -28.53 27.49 -23.97
C SER A 8 -29.24 28.85 -24.14
N PHE A 9 -29.26 29.40 -25.35
CA PHE A 9 -30.25 30.41 -25.73
C PHE A 9 -31.38 29.76 -26.53
N ARG A 10 -32.63 30.11 -26.17
CA ARG A 10 -33.87 29.65 -26.80
C ARG A 10 -34.31 30.66 -27.88
N PHE A 11 -34.82 30.10 -28.99
CA PHE A 11 -35.71 30.64 -30.04
C PHE A 11 -35.17 31.10 -31.44
N GLN A 12 -35.66 30.34 -32.44
CA GLN A 12 -36.05 30.65 -33.84
C GLN A 12 -35.07 30.52 -35.03
N PRO A 13 -35.58 30.15 -36.24
CA PRO A 13 -34.86 29.35 -37.23
C PRO A 13 -34.19 30.20 -38.31
N LEU A 14 -32.88 30.02 -38.48
CA LEU A 14 -32.12 30.48 -39.65
C LEU A 14 -31.25 29.31 -40.16
N PRO A 15 -31.82 28.36 -40.95
CA PRO A 15 -31.12 27.13 -41.32
C PRO A 15 -29.96 27.34 -42.31
N TRP A 16 -30.01 28.41 -43.12
CA TRP A 16 -29.12 28.55 -44.28
C TRP A 16 -27.78 29.24 -43.95
N PHE A 17 -27.76 30.21 -43.04
CA PHE A 17 -26.53 30.90 -42.63
C PHE A 17 -25.60 30.01 -41.80
N TYR A 18 -26.16 29.18 -40.92
CA TYR A 18 -25.38 28.21 -40.14
C TYR A 18 -24.82 27.10 -41.03
N LEU A 19 -25.56 26.64 -42.05
CA LEU A 19 -25.08 25.65 -43.00
C LEU A 19 -23.89 26.17 -43.81
N PHE A 20 -23.93 27.45 -44.23
CA PHE A 20 -22.84 28.09 -44.97
C PHE A 20 -21.60 28.31 -44.10
N TYR A 21 -21.78 28.72 -42.84
CA TYR A 21 -20.68 28.80 -41.87
C TYR A 21 -20.11 27.42 -41.54
N PHE A 22 -20.95 26.39 -41.36
CA PHE A 22 -20.48 25.03 -41.14
C PHE A 22 -19.73 24.48 -42.35
N LEU A 23 -20.24 24.65 -43.56
CA LEU A 23 -19.61 24.20 -44.80
C LEU A 23 -18.32 24.96 -45.11
N SER A 24 -18.29 26.28 -44.88
CA SER A 24 -17.06 27.08 -45.03
C SER A 24 -16.03 26.75 -43.97
N PHE A 25 -16.44 26.47 -42.73
CA PHE A 25 -15.56 26.04 -41.65
C PHE A 25 -15.03 24.61 -41.88
N PHE A 26 -15.86 23.71 -42.39
CA PHE A 26 -15.44 22.38 -42.81
C PHE A 26 -14.46 22.44 -43.97
N SER A 27 -14.76 23.25 -45.00
CA SER A 27 -13.87 23.49 -46.14
C SER A 27 -12.54 24.12 -45.70
N PHE A 28 -12.58 25.07 -44.75
CA PHE A 28 -11.39 25.69 -44.17
C PHE A 28 -10.55 24.68 -43.36
N CYS A 29 -11.18 23.86 -42.52
CA CYS A 29 -10.48 22.78 -41.79
C CYS A 29 -9.92 21.71 -42.73
N LEU A 30 -10.61 21.39 -43.83
CA LEU A 30 -10.13 20.46 -44.86
C LEU A 30 -8.93 21.04 -45.63
N HIS A 31 -8.97 22.34 -45.95
CA HIS A 31 -7.85 23.04 -46.58
C HIS A 31 -6.64 23.15 -45.64
N LEU A 32 -6.90 23.38 -44.34
CA LEU A 32 -5.86 23.44 -43.32
C LEU A 32 -5.20 22.07 -43.12
N SER A 33 -6.00 21.00 -43.09
CA SER A 33 -5.50 19.63 -42.97
C SER A 33 -4.75 19.18 -44.23
N GLN A 34 -5.16 19.60 -45.42
CA GLN A 34 -4.41 19.39 -46.67
C GLN A 34 -3.06 20.11 -46.70
N ASN A 35 -2.99 21.37 -46.24
CA ASN A 35 -1.73 22.11 -46.15
C ASN A 35 -0.80 21.51 -45.08
N GLN A 36 -1.34 21.05 -43.95
CA GLN A 36 -0.58 20.29 -42.95
C GLN A 36 -0.13 18.92 -43.45
N ALA A 37 -0.94 18.24 -44.26
CA ALA A 37 -0.59 16.95 -44.87
C ALA A 37 0.58 17.08 -45.85
N LYS A 38 0.63 18.15 -46.66
CA LYS A 38 1.79 18.45 -47.52
C LYS A 38 3.08 18.63 -46.72
N LEU A 39 3.04 19.41 -45.64
CA LEU A 39 4.16 19.54 -44.69
C LEU A 39 4.54 18.21 -44.02
N PHE A 40 3.56 17.33 -43.76
CA PHE A 40 3.77 16.01 -43.18
C PHE A 40 4.47 15.04 -44.14
N ILE A 41 4.14 15.13 -45.44
CA ILE A 41 4.78 14.38 -46.54
C ILE A 41 6.22 14.87 -46.75
N GLU A 42 6.43 16.19 -46.82
CA GLU A 42 7.76 16.80 -46.99
C GLU A 42 8.73 16.40 -45.86
N GLN A 43 8.21 16.22 -44.65
CA GLN A 43 8.99 15.77 -43.49
C GLN A 43 9.23 14.24 -43.46
N LYS A 44 8.79 13.49 -44.48
CA LYS A 44 8.87 12.01 -44.58
C LYS A 44 8.32 11.29 -43.34
N LYS A 45 7.22 11.80 -42.76
CA LYS A 45 6.67 11.28 -41.49
C LYS A 45 5.65 10.15 -41.65
N ILE A 46 5.27 9.79 -42.87
CA ILE A 46 4.29 8.74 -43.15
C ILE A 46 4.86 7.37 -42.72
N PRO A 47 4.19 6.64 -41.82
CA PRO A 47 4.50 5.24 -41.51
C PRO A 47 4.17 4.35 -42.70
N PHE A 48 5.06 3.45 -43.10
CA PHE A 48 4.85 2.49 -44.19
C PHE A 48 4.41 3.17 -45.51
N PRO A 49 5.23 4.09 -46.06
CA PRO A 49 4.88 4.77 -47.31
C PRO A 49 4.80 3.76 -48.46
N VAL A 50 3.88 4.02 -49.38
CA VAL A 50 3.70 3.22 -50.61
C VAL A 50 4.27 3.96 -51.81
N GLU A 51 4.45 3.29 -52.95
CA GLU A 51 4.99 3.93 -54.15
C GLU A 51 4.03 4.96 -54.76
N ASN A 52 2.72 4.79 -54.56
CA ASN A 52 1.71 5.69 -55.08
C ASN A 52 1.63 7.02 -54.28
N HIS A 53 1.96 8.13 -54.94
CA HIS A 53 1.93 9.47 -54.34
C HIS A 53 0.53 9.88 -53.84
N ASN A 54 -0.53 9.56 -54.59
CA ASN A 54 -1.90 9.93 -54.23
C ASN A 54 -2.35 9.17 -52.97
N THR A 55 -1.98 7.89 -52.85
CA THR A 55 -2.27 7.10 -51.64
C THR A 55 -1.50 7.66 -50.43
N ASN A 56 -0.26 8.11 -50.61
CA ASN A 56 0.51 8.75 -49.53
C ASN A 56 -0.11 10.08 -49.07
N GLU A 57 -0.69 10.87 -49.98
CA GLU A 57 -1.46 12.07 -49.62
C GLU A 57 -2.68 11.74 -48.76
N GLU A 58 -3.46 10.73 -49.18
CA GLU A 58 -4.62 10.27 -48.42
C GLU A 58 -4.26 9.71 -47.04
N LEU A 59 -3.16 8.95 -46.96
CA LEU A 59 -2.61 8.47 -45.69
C LEU A 59 -2.19 9.63 -44.78
N ALA A 60 -1.52 10.65 -45.34
CA ALA A 60 -1.09 11.83 -44.58
C ALA A 60 -2.29 12.57 -43.97
N ILE A 61 -3.39 12.74 -44.73
CA ILE A 61 -4.63 13.33 -44.22
C ILE A 61 -5.13 12.54 -43.00
N GLY A 62 -5.20 11.21 -43.10
CA GLY A 62 -5.61 10.35 -41.98
C GLY A 62 -4.74 10.53 -40.73
N TYR A 63 -3.42 10.64 -40.86
CA TYR A 63 -2.52 10.88 -39.72
C TYR A 63 -2.62 12.29 -39.14
N VAL A 64 -2.87 13.30 -39.97
CA VAL A 64 -3.14 14.67 -39.52
C VAL A 64 -4.45 14.72 -38.72
N LEU A 65 -5.49 14.01 -39.15
CA LEU A 65 -6.74 13.88 -38.38
C LEU A 65 -6.49 13.28 -36.99
N ILE A 66 -5.65 12.24 -36.89
CA ILE A 66 -5.22 11.69 -35.59
C ILE A 66 -4.47 12.75 -34.77
N GLY A 67 -3.54 13.50 -35.37
CA GLY A 67 -2.78 14.55 -34.71
C GLY A 67 -3.66 15.68 -34.16
N ASN A 68 -4.75 15.98 -34.85
CA ASN A 68 -5.74 16.98 -34.46
C ASN A 68 -6.80 16.45 -33.47
N GLY A 69 -6.74 15.18 -33.09
CA GLY A 69 -7.68 14.55 -32.16
C GLY A 69 -9.04 14.17 -32.77
N LEU A 70 -9.18 14.25 -34.10
CA LEU A 70 -10.40 13.91 -34.84
C LEU A 70 -10.43 12.40 -35.15
N TYR A 71 -10.47 11.59 -34.10
CA TYR A 71 -10.29 10.14 -34.24
C TYR A 71 -11.42 9.45 -35.02
N ASP A 72 -12.66 9.91 -34.89
CA ASP A 72 -13.81 9.35 -35.62
C ASP A 72 -13.72 9.58 -37.13
N GLU A 73 -13.26 10.75 -37.53
CA GLU A 73 -13.02 11.08 -38.93
C GLU A 73 -11.83 10.29 -39.48
N ALA A 74 -10.73 10.20 -38.71
CA ALA A 74 -9.59 9.36 -39.07
C ALA A 74 -9.99 7.89 -39.27
N ILE A 75 -10.81 7.33 -38.37
CA ILE A 75 -11.32 5.95 -38.47
C ILE A 75 -12.11 5.75 -39.76
N LYS A 76 -13.03 6.67 -40.06
CA LYS A 76 -13.83 6.61 -41.30
C LYS A 76 -12.93 6.71 -42.53
N HIS A 77 -12.00 7.66 -42.53
CA HIS A 77 -11.05 7.89 -43.62
C HIS A 77 -10.21 6.64 -43.93
N PHE A 78 -9.57 6.05 -42.92
CA PHE A 78 -8.81 4.82 -43.11
C PHE A 78 -9.69 3.63 -43.49
N SER A 79 -10.93 3.57 -43.00
CA SER A 79 -11.85 2.49 -43.40
C SER A 79 -12.23 2.56 -44.87
N LEU A 80 -12.36 3.76 -45.45
CA LEU A 80 -12.57 3.94 -46.89
C LEU A 80 -11.34 3.49 -47.69
N LEU A 81 -10.14 3.87 -47.26
CA LEU A 81 -8.90 3.41 -47.91
C LEU A 81 -8.78 1.88 -47.89
N LEU A 82 -9.20 1.24 -46.79
CA LEU A 82 -9.17 -0.21 -46.63
C LEU A 82 -10.28 -0.95 -47.39
N GLN A 83 -11.33 -0.26 -47.86
CA GLN A 83 -12.28 -0.84 -48.81
C GLN A 83 -11.66 -0.99 -50.20
N SER A 84 -10.81 -0.04 -50.60
CA SER A 84 -10.10 -0.08 -51.87
C SER A 84 -8.90 -1.03 -51.83
N ASP A 85 -8.12 -1.01 -50.74
CA ASP A 85 -6.96 -1.88 -50.53
C ASP A 85 -6.97 -2.47 -49.10
N PRO A 86 -7.48 -3.70 -48.91
CA PRO A 86 -7.58 -4.34 -47.59
C PRO A 86 -6.24 -4.70 -46.91
N GLU A 87 -5.13 -4.69 -47.66
CA GLU A 87 -3.79 -5.07 -47.17
C GLU A 87 -2.86 -3.85 -46.99
N LEU A 88 -3.40 -2.64 -47.18
CA LEU A 88 -2.66 -1.39 -46.99
C LEU A 88 -2.20 -1.20 -45.53
N VAL A 89 -0.99 -1.66 -45.22
CA VAL A 89 -0.41 -1.68 -43.86
C VAL A 89 -0.49 -0.33 -43.17
N SER A 90 -0.20 0.76 -43.89
CA SER A 90 -0.27 2.12 -43.33
C SER A 90 -1.69 2.50 -42.90
N ALA A 91 -2.71 2.18 -43.69
CA ALA A 91 -4.09 2.49 -43.34
C ALA A 91 -4.60 1.60 -42.19
N ILE A 92 -4.24 0.31 -42.17
CA ILE A 92 -4.54 -0.60 -41.04
C ILE A 92 -3.90 -0.06 -39.76
N TYR A 93 -2.62 0.29 -39.81
CA TYR A 93 -1.89 0.86 -38.68
C TYR A 93 -2.50 2.19 -38.21
N GLY A 94 -2.79 3.12 -39.13
CA GLY A 94 -3.43 4.40 -38.83
C GLY A 94 -4.79 4.22 -38.16
N ARG A 95 -5.62 3.32 -38.68
CA ARG A 95 -6.94 2.99 -38.09
C ARG A 95 -6.81 2.39 -36.69
N GLY A 96 -5.89 1.44 -36.49
CA GLY A 96 -5.62 0.85 -35.18
C GLY A 96 -5.17 1.88 -34.14
N ILE A 97 -4.31 2.83 -34.52
CA ILE A 97 -3.90 3.94 -33.64
C ILE A 97 -5.08 4.86 -33.32
N ALA A 98 -5.92 5.18 -34.32
CA ALA A 98 -7.11 6.01 -34.10
C ALA A 98 -8.10 5.33 -33.13
N TYR A 99 -8.33 4.01 -33.25
CA TYR A 99 -9.11 3.23 -32.27
C TYR A 99 -8.53 3.29 -30.86
N GLY A 100 -7.22 3.08 -30.73
CA GLY A 100 -6.53 3.15 -29.43
C GLY A 100 -6.63 4.53 -28.79
N LYS A 101 -6.37 5.59 -29.55
CA LYS A 101 -6.45 6.99 -29.08
C LYS A 101 -7.86 7.43 -28.72
N LYS A 102 -8.86 7.03 -29.53
CA LYS A 102 -10.28 7.28 -29.23
C LYS A 102 -10.69 6.61 -27.92
N SER A 103 -10.29 5.37 -27.72
CA SER A 103 -10.61 4.61 -26.51
C SER A 103 -10.03 5.27 -25.25
N LEU A 104 -8.81 5.82 -25.35
CA LEU A 104 -8.19 6.61 -24.28
C LEU A 104 -8.92 7.94 -23.99
N GLN A 105 -9.49 8.59 -25.00
CA GLN A 105 -10.18 9.88 -24.83
C GLN A 105 -11.53 9.74 -24.11
N ILE A 106 -12.29 8.68 -24.40
CA ILE A 106 -13.66 8.53 -23.91
C ILE A 106 -13.71 7.93 -22.49
N LEU A 107 -12.55 7.51 -21.93
CA LEU A 107 -12.45 6.85 -20.63
C LEU A 107 -13.41 5.66 -20.49
N SER A 108 -13.83 5.07 -21.61
CA SER A 108 -14.78 3.95 -21.65
C SER A 108 -13.98 2.64 -21.73
N PRO A 109 -14.11 1.75 -20.74
CA PRO A 109 -13.53 0.40 -20.79
C PRO A 109 -14.09 -0.46 -21.95
N LEU A 110 -15.20 -0.03 -22.54
CA LEU A 110 -15.81 -0.64 -23.74
C LEU A 110 -15.27 -0.03 -25.04
N GLY A 111 -14.18 0.75 -24.96
CA GLY A 111 -13.50 1.30 -26.11
C GLY A 111 -13.09 0.20 -27.09
N ARG A 112 -12.93 0.58 -28.36
CA ARG A 112 -12.60 -0.28 -29.50
C ARG A 112 -11.15 -0.82 -29.46
N ILE A 113 -10.66 -1.16 -28.26
CA ILE A 113 -9.32 -1.68 -28.00
C ILE A 113 -9.17 -3.05 -28.65
N SER A 114 -10.23 -3.87 -28.65
CA SER A 114 -10.28 -5.13 -29.41
C SER A 114 -9.99 -4.91 -30.90
N GLU A 115 -10.63 -3.92 -31.52
CA GLU A 115 -10.41 -3.59 -32.94
C GLU A 115 -9.02 -3.00 -33.16
N ALA A 116 -8.53 -2.18 -32.23
CA ALA A 116 -7.17 -1.65 -32.28
C ALA A 116 -6.12 -2.77 -32.25
N LEU A 117 -6.28 -3.75 -31.35
CA LEU A 117 -5.41 -4.92 -31.24
C LEU A 117 -5.52 -5.83 -32.48
N GLY A 118 -6.72 -5.99 -33.04
CA GLY A 118 -6.95 -6.73 -34.28
C GLY A 118 -6.23 -6.10 -35.48
N ASP A 119 -6.42 -4.79 -35.70
CA ASP A 119 -5.76 -4.05 -36.77
C ASP A 119 -4.23 -4.10 -36.62
N LEU A 120 -3.69 -3.87 -35.42
CA LEU A 120 -2.24 -3.95 -35.19
C LEU A 120 -1.69 -5.36 -35.38
N THR A 121 -2.43 -6.40 -35.00
CA THR A 121 -2.02 -7.79 -35.22
C THR A 121 -1.99 -8.12 -36.71
N LYS A 122 -3.00 -7.69 -37.48
CA LYS A 122 -3.00 -7.83 -38.94
C LYS A 122 -1.83 -7.07 -39.58
N ALA A 123 -1.56 -5.83 -39.15
CA ALA A 123 -0.43 -5.06 -39.65
C ALA A 123 0.93 -5.73 -39.35
N ILE A 124 1.08 -6.36 -38.16
CA ILE A 124 2.29 -7.11 -37.80
C ILE A 124 2.44 -8.36 -38.68
N GLN A 125 1.35 -9.08 -38.98
CA GLN A 125 1.39 -10.25 -39.87
C GLN A 125 1.82 -9.88 -41.29
N LEU A 126 1.38 -8.73 -41.80
CA LEU A 126 1.74 -8.25 -43.13
C LEU A 126 3.17 -7.70 -43.20
N GLN A 127 3.55 -6.86 -42.23
CA GLN A 127 4.88 -6.24 -42.20
C GLN A 127 5.34 -6.00 -40.74
N PRO A 128 6.07 -6.96 -40.14
CA PRO A 128 6.60 -6.81 -38.78
C PRO A 128 7.49 -5.57 -38.66
N SER A 129 7.28 -4.77 -37.62
CA SER A 129 8.13 -3.60 -37.36
C SER A 129 8.18 -3.26 -35.88
N ALA A 130 9.32 -2.70 -35.44
CA ALA A 130 9.51 -2.25 -34.07
C ALA A 130 8.40 -1.29 -33.61
N ARG A 131 7.91 -0.43 -34.52
CA ARG A 131 6.84 0.54 -34.25
C ARG A 131 5.51 -0.15 -33.95
N LEU A 132 5.14 -1.16 -34.71
CA LEU A 132 3.88 -1.89 -34.52
C LEU A 132 3.87 -2.63 -33.18
N TYR A 133 4.92 -3.40 -32.90
CA TYR A 133 5.09 -4.09 -31.61
C TYR A 133 5.02 -3.11 -30.43
N ARG A 134 5.71 -1.96 -30.51
CA ARG A 134 5.65 -0.95 -29.44
C ARG A 134 4.23 -0.42 -29.22
N HIS A 135 3.47 -0.17 -30.29
CA HIS A 135 2.12 0.35 -30.17
C HIS A 135 1.12 -0.69 -29.67
N ARG A 136 1.22 -1.94 -30.13
CA ARG A 136 0.39 -3.04 -29.64
C ARG A 136 0.70 -3.35 -28.17
N GLY A 137 1.98 -3.41 -27.81
CA GLY A 137 2.42 -3.54 -26.42
C GLY A 137 1.92 -2.42 -25.50
N THR A 138 1.84 -1.18 -25.98
CA THR A 138 1.27 -0.06 -25.20
C THR A 138 -0.22 -0.25 -24.96
N LEU A 139 -0.98 -0.73 -25.96
CA LEU A 139 -2.41 -1.02 -25.79
C LEU A 139 -2.63 -2.21 -24.87
N LEU A 140 -1.83 -3.28 -25.01
CA LEU A 140 -1.86 -4.44 -24.11
C LEU A 140 -1.57 -4.02 -22.65
N PHE A 141 -0.61 -3.12 -22.45
CA PHE A 141 -0.31 -2.55 -21.13
C PHE A 141 -1.52 -1.80 -20.55
N ILE A 142 -2.21 -0.97 -21.35
CA ILE A 142 -3.41 -0.25 -20.92
C ILE A 142 -4.57 -1.21 -20.61
N SER A 143 -4.67 -2.31 -21.37
CA SER A 143 -5.61 -3.42 -21.11
C SER A 143 -5.21 -4.31 -19.94
N GLU A 144 -4.13 -3.98 -19.22
CA GLU A 144 -3.56 -4.72 -18.10
C GLU A 144 -3.04 -6.14 -18.45
N ASP A 145 -2.89 -6.47 -19.74
CA ASP A 145 -2.20 -7.69 -20.19
C ASP A 145 -0.69 -7.45 -20.23
N TYR A 146 -0.09 -7.47 -19.03
CA TYR A 146 1.34 -7.18 -18.87
C TYR A 146 2.26 -8.27 -19.45
N VAL A 147 1.77 -9.50 -19.64
CA VAL A 147 2.58 -10.60 -20.20
C VAL A 147 2.76 -10.40 -21.69
N ALA A 148 1.65 -10.26 -22.43
CA ALA A 148 1.71 -10.00 -23.86
C ALA A 148 2.38 -8.64 -24.16
N ALA A 149 2.14 -7.62 -23.33
CA ALA A 149 2.80 -6.32 -23.48
C ALA A 149 4.33 -6.44 -23.36
N MET A 150 4.83 -7.22 -22.40
CA MET A 150 6.27 -7.43 -22.20
C MET A 150 6.92 -8.10 -23.42
N GLU A 151 6.28 -9.12 -23.99
CA GLU A 151 6.74 -9.80 -25.20
C GLU A 151 6.82 -8.83 -26.39
N ASP A 152 5.78 -8.02 -26.59
CA ASP A 152 5.75 -7.01 -27.64
C ASP A 152 6.83 -5.94 -27.47
N PHE A 153 7.07 -5.45 -26.24
CA PHE A 153 8.17 -4.51 -26.01
C PHE A 153 9.54 -5.15 -26.23
N GLN A 154 9.70 -6.42 -25.87
CA GLN A 154 10.93 -7.17 -26.12
C GLN A 154 11.19 -7.31 -27.63
N GLN A 155 10.20 -7.76 -28.41
CA GLN A 155 10.28 -7.85 -29.87
C GLN A 155 10.57 -6.50 -30.52
N SER A 156 9.93 -5.43 -30.03
CA SER A 156 10.22 -4.07 -30.51
C SER A 156 11.68 -3.66 -30.31
N LEU A 157 12.26 -3.97 -29.15
CA LEU A 157 13.63 -3.61 -28.79
C LEU A 157 14.67 -4.49 -29.48
N GLU A 158 14.35 -5.74 -29.80
CA GLU A 158 15.17 -6.62 -30.64
C GLU A 158 15.32 -6.07 -32.06
N LEU A 159 14.21 -5.60 -32.66
CA LEU A 159 14.22 -4.97 -33.98
C LEU A 159 14.90 -3.60 -33.98
N LYS A 160 14.72 -2.80 -32.91
CA LYS A 160 15.37 -1.49 -32.77
C LYS A 160 15.66 -1.17 -31.30
N LYS A 161 16.94 -1.28 -30.93
CA LYS A 161 17.40 -1.10 -29.54
C LYS A 161 17.24 0.31 -28.99
N ASN A 162 17.45 1.35 -29.79
CA ASN A 162 17.42 2.74 -29.33
C ASN A 162 15.99 3.31 -29.26
N GLN A 163 15.21 2.86 -28.27
CA GLN A 163 13.83 3.29 -28.05
C GLN A 163 13.55 3.53 -26.54
N PRO A 164 13.84 4.72 -25.99
CA PRO A 164 13.65 5.02 -24.57
C PRO A 164 12.21 4.79 -24.10
N ILE A 165 11.21 5.14 -24.93
CA ILE A 165 9.79 4.98 -24.60
C ILE A 165 9.42 3.49 -24.50
N ALA A 166 9.89 2.65 -25.42
CA ALA A 166 9.63 1.21 -25.34
C ALA A 166 10.27 0.59 -24.09
N MET A 167 11.47 1.06 -23.72
CA MET A 167 12.14 0.62 -22.48
C MET A 167 11.41 1.10 -21.22
N LEU A 168 10.91 2.34 -21.20
CA LEU A 168 10.08 2.82 -20.10
C LEU A 168 8.86 1.92 -19.92
N TYR A 169 8.11 1.64 -20.99
CA TYR A 169 6.93 0.77 -20.88
C TYR A 169 7.29 -0.69 -20.56
N LYS A 170 8.41 -1.22 -21.05
CA LYS A 170 8.94 -2.52 -20.61
C LYS A 170 9.23 -2.51 -19.10
N GLY A 171 9.89 -1.48 -18.60
CA GLY A 171 10.14 -1.30 -17.16
C GLY A 171 8.84 -1.19 -16.36
N LEU A 172 7.84 -0.49 -16.88
CA LEU A 172 6.50 -0.42 -16.29
C LEU A 172 5.79 -1.78 -16.30
N THR A 173 5.91 -2.58 -17.37
CA THR A 173 5.38 -3.95 -17.38
C THR A 173 6.03 -4.81 -16.30
N PHE A 174 7.35 -4.75 -16.13
CA PHE A 174 8.02 -5.42 -15.03
C PHE A 174 7.58 -4.91 -13.66
N PHE A 175 7.40 -3.59 -13.52
CA PHE A 175 6.90 -2.96 -12.30
C PHE A 175 5.52 -3.49 -11.94
N HIS A 176 4.52 -3.43 -12.83
CA HIS A 176 3.18 -3.95 -12.54
C HIS A 176 3.17 -5.47 -12.31
N ARG A 177 4.13 -6.18 -12.93
CA ARG A 177 4.42 -7.59 -12.64
C ARG A 177 5.22 -7.82 -11.35
N GLY A 178 5.54 -6.82 -10.55
CA GLY A 178 6.30 -6.98 -9.29
C GLY A 178 7.72 -7.50 -9.45
N MET A 179 8.23 -7.51 -10.68
CA MET A 179 9.63 -7.75 -11.01
C MET A 179 10.41 -6.44 -10.84
N LEU A 180 10.49 -5.95 -9.59
CA LEU A 180 10.99 -4.60 -9.29
C LEU A 180 12.47 -4.41 -9.60
N LYS A 181 13.29 -5.46 -9.44
CA LYS A 181 14.73 -5.38 -9.77
C LYS A 181 14.92 -5.21 -11.28
N GLU A 182 14.21 -6.02 -12.06
CA GLU A 182 14.21 -5.97 -13.52
C GLU A 182 13.63 -4.64 -14.02
N ALA A 183 12.58 -4.13 -13.37
CA ALA A 183 12.03 -2.80 -13.65
C ALA A 183 13.07 -1.70 -13.42
N ILE A 184 13.78 -1.71 -12.29
CA ILE A 184 14.82 -0.73 -11.94
C ILE A 184 15.94 -0.72 -12.97
N GLU A 185 16.47 -1.90 -13.31
CA GLU A 185 17.53 -1.99 -14.32
C GLU A 185 17.03 -1.50 -15.69
N THR A 186 15.82 -1.88 -16.09
CA THR A 186 15.23 -1.41 -17.35
C THR A 186 15.03 0.13 -17.36
N PHE A 187 14.60 0.74 -16.25
CA PHE A 187 14.49 2.19 -16.13
C PHE A 187 15.85 2.89 -16.19
N LYS A 188 16.88 2.33 -15.54
CA LYS A 188 18.25 2.84 -15.63
C LYS A 188 18.78 2.78 -17.07
N GLU A 189 18.53 1.69 -17.78
CA GLU A 189 18.90 1.59 -19.19
C GLU A 189 18.14 2.60 -20.06
N ALA A 190 16.85 2.85 -19.79
CA ALA A 190 16.08 3.89 -20.49
C ALA A 190 16.71 5.28 -20.26
N LEU A 191 17.19 5.55 -19.05
CA LEU A 191 17.91 6.78 -18.70
C LEU A 191 19.31 6.87 -19.33
N LYS A 192 19.98 5.75 -19.62
CA LYS A 192 21.23 5.75 -20.41
C LYS A 192 20.98 6.18 -21.85
N LEU A 193 19.83 5.81 -22.44
CA LEU A 193 19.47 6.24 -23.78
C LEU A 193 18.97 7.68 -23.83
N LYS A 194 18.24 8.11 -22.79
CA LYS A 194 17.70 9.47 -22.67
C LYS A 194 17.87 9.96 -21.23
N SER A 195 18.88 10.80 -21.01
CA SER A 195 19.22 11.31 -19.67
C SER A 195 18.21 12.33 -19.12
N ASP A 196 17.51 13.07 -19.98
CA ASP A 196 16.47 14.05 -19.63
C ASP A 196 15.06 13.42 -19.58
N PHE A 197 14.94 12.16 -19.17
CA PHE A 197 13.67 11.44 -19.18
C PHE A 197 12.96 11.46 -17.81
N ILE A 198 12.15 12.50 -17.59
CA ILE A 198 11.41 12.73 -16.34
C ILE A 198 10.56 11.52 -15.92
N ASP A 199 9.81 10.92 -16.85
CA ASP A 199 8.95 9.75 -16.54
C ASP A 199 9.75 8.52 -16.10
N ALA A 200 10.96 8.33 -16.63
CA ALA A 200 11.83 7.24 -16.21
C ALA A 200 12.39 7.49 -14.80
N TYR A 201 12.81 8.71 -14.47
CA TYR A 201 13.21 9.06 -13.10
C TYR A 201 12.05 8.93 -12.10
N LYS A 202 10.84 9.37 -12.46
CA LYS A 202 9.64 9.18 -11.64
C LYS A 202 9.37 7.70 -11.38
N SER A 203 9.36 6.89 -12.44
CA SER A 203 9.07 5.45 -12.35
C SER A 203 10.16 4.70 -11.58
N LEU A 204 11.42 5.09 -11.75
CA LEU A 204 12.56 4.59 -10.99
C LEU A 204 12.41 4.90 -9.49
N GLY A 205 12.07 6.14 -9.14
CA GLY A 205 11.83 6.53 -7.74
C GLY A 205 10.66 5.78 -7.12
N GLN A 206 9.60 5.54 -7.88
CA GLN A 206 8.47 4.73 -7.44
C GLN A 206 8.86 3.26 -7.21
N ALA A 207 9.69 2.67 -8.08
CA ALA A 207 10.20 1.31 -7.89
C ALA A 207 11.08 1.20 -6.63
N TYR A 208 11.95 2.18 -6.37
CA TYR A 208 12.72 2.23 -5.12
C TYR A 208 11.84 2.40 -3.89
N ARG A 209 10.78 3.23 -3.96
CA ARG A 209 9.79 3.36 -2.90
C ARG A 209 9.13 2.02 -2.56
N GLU A 210 8.71 1.26 -3.57
CA GLU A 210 8.12 -0.06 -3.35
C GLU A 210 9.16 -1.07 -2.80
N LEU A 211 10.45 -0.92 -3.12
CA LEU A 211 11.50 -1.69 -2.44
C LEU A 211 11.78 -1.24 -1.00
N GLY A 212 11.32 -0.07 -0.57
CA GLY A 212 11.67 0.51 0.74
C GLY A 212 13.03 1.22 0.77
N ASP A 213 13.64 1.47 -0.39
CA ASP A 213 14.89 2.23 -0.49
C ASP A 213 14.61 3.74 -0.51
N PHE A 214 14.73 4.36 0.67
CA PHE A 214 14.42 5.78 0.85
C PHE A 214 15.33 6.71 0.05
N GLU A 215 16.64 6.51 0.17
CA GLU A 215 17.65 7.41 -0.41
C GLU A 215 17.59 7.40 -1.94
N SER A 216 17.59 6.20 -2.55
CA SER A 216 17.53 6.07 -4.02
C SER A 216 16.21 6.61 -4.60
N ALA A 217 15.10 6.45 -3.88
CA ALA A 217 13.81 7.01 -4.28
C ALA A 217 13.83 8.54 -4.25
N MET A 218 14.33 9.13 -3.16
CA MET A 218 14.45 10.57 -3.00
C MET A 218 15.37 11.19 -4.05
N GLU A 219 16.52 10.57 -4.34
CA GLU A 219 17.44 11.02 -5.38
C GLU A 219 16.75 11.01 -6.77
N SER A 220 16.01 9.95 -7.08
CA SER A 220 15.28 9.81 -8.34
C SER A 220 14.19 10.87 -8.50
N PHE A 221 13.39 11.10 -7.45
CA PHE A 221 12.37 12.16 -7.48
C PHE A 221 13.00 13.55 -7.55
N GLN A 222 14.11 13.79 -6.87
CA GLN A 222 14.85 15.04 -6.93
C GLN A 222 15.39 15.29 -8.35
N LYS A 223 15.97 14.29 -9.02
CA LYS A 223 16.41 14.39 -10.42
C LYS A 223 15.26 14.72 -11.36
N ALA A 224 14.10 14.09 -11.19
CA ALA A 224 12.90 14.42 -11.96
C ALA A 224 12.47 15.90 -11.76
N LEU A 225 12.54 16.40 -10.53
CA LEU A 225 12.20 17.80 -10.20
C LEU A 225 13.26 18.81 -10.63
N MET A 226 14.53 18.42 -10.74
CA MET A 226 15.57 19.27 -11.34
C MET A 226 15.30 19.50 -12.83
N LEU A 227 14.84 18.46 -13.54
CA LEU A 227 14.47 18.56 -14.97
C LEU A 227 13.17 19.35 -15.17
N ASN A 228 12.19 19.17 -14.28
CA ASN A 228 10.97 19.97 -14.28
C ASN A 228 10.47 20.22 -12.85
N GLN A 229 10.69 21.43 -12.36
CA GLN A 229 10.34 21.85 -11.00
C GLN A 229 8.83 21.82 -10.72
N ASN A 230 8.00 21.87 -11.77
CA ASN A 230 6.54 21.87 -11.67
C ASN A 230 5.94 20.50 -12.02
N HIS A 231 6.74 19.43 -12.00
CA HIS A 231 6.24 18.09 -12.26
C HIS A 231 5.44 17.54 -11.07
N ILE A 232 4.11 17.65 -11.18
CA ILE A 232 3.14 17.40 -10.10
C ILE A 232 3.26 15.98 -9.53
N GLN A 233 3.35 14.96 -10.39
CA GLN A 233 3.45 13.56 -9.97
C GLN A 233 4.70 13.30 -9.13
N SER A 234 5.84 13.93 -9.47
CA SER A 234 7.07 13.80 -8.68
C SER A 234 6.97 14.52 -7.34
N LEU A 235 6.34 15.70 -7.27
CA LEU A 235 6.07 16.40 -6.01
C LEU A 235 5.18 15.57 -5.08
N GLN A 236 4.10 15.00 -5.63
CA GLN A 236 3.17 14.13 -4.91
C GLN A 236 3.90 12.91 -4.34
N LEU A 237 4.61 12.15 -5.19
CA LEU A 237 5.28 10.91 -4.78
C LEU A 237 6.42 11.17 -3.77
N ARG A 238 7.19 12.24 -3.97
CA ARG A 238 8.22 12.66 -3.00
C ARG A 238 7.60 13.06 -1.65
N GLY A 239 6.51 13.83 -1.67
CA GLY A 239 5.77 14.20 -0.46
C GLY A 239 5.25 12.98 0.30
N MET A 240 4.69 12.00 -0.41
CA MET A 240 4.25 10.72 0.19
C MET A 240 5.42 9.94 0.79
N MET A 241 6.58 9.94 0.11
CA MET A 241 7.79 9.28 0.61
C MET A 241 8.27 9.90 1.92
N LEU A 242 8.31 11.24 1.98
CA LEU A 242 8.66 12.00 3.17
C LEU A 242 7.67 11.76 4.32
N TYR A 243 6.36 11.71 4.04
CA TYR A 243 5.34 11.36 5.03
C TYR A 243 5.61 9.98 5.63
N HIS A 244 5.79 8.95 4.78
CA HIS A 244 6.04 7.60 5.25
C HIS A 244 7.39 7.42 5.97
N HIS A 245 8.35 8.31 5.72
CA HIS A 245 9.60 8.36 6.47
C HIS A 245 9.49 9.08 7.83
N GLY A 246 8.40 9.84 8.03
CA GLY A 246 8.14 10.64 9.24
C GLY A 246 8.56 12.11 9.13
N SER A 247 9.01 12.58 7.96
CA SER A 247 9.43 13.97 7.70
C SER A 247 8.22 14.83 7.27
N LEU A 248 7.29 15.04 8.21
CA LEU A 248 5.97 15.62 7.94
C LEU A 248 6.02 17.07 7.40
N GLN A 249 6.92 17.91 7.95
CA GLN A 249 7.02 19.31 7.54
C GLN A 249 7.47 19.45 6.07
N GLU A 250 8.47 18.67 5.66
CA GLU A 250 8.94 18.63 4.27
C GLU A 250 7.87 18.03 3.34
N ALA A 251 7.13 17.03 3.80
CA ALA A 251 6.00 16.46 3.06
C ALA A 251 4.93 17.53 2.78
N ILE A 252 4.54 18.31 3.80
CA ILE A 252 3.60 19.43 3.66
C ILE A 252 4.10 20.46 2.64
N GLY A 253 5.40 20.76 2.62
CA GLY A 253 6.00 21.65 1.61
C GLY A 253 5.77 21.16 0.17
N ASN A 254 5.99 19.87 -0.08
CA ASN A 254 5.75 19.24 -1.38
C ASN A 254 4.26 19.26 -1.75
N PHE A 255 3.36 18.93 -0.82
CA PHE A 255 1.91 18.96 -1.09
C PHE A 255 1.38 20.37 -1.32
N LYS A 256 1.88 21.38 -0.58
CA LYS A 256 1.56 22.79 -0.84
C LYS A 256 1.98 23.20 -2.25
N ARG A 257 3.17 22.79 -2.71
CA ARG A 257 3.63 23.06 -4.08
C ARG A 257 2.79 22.34 -5.12
N CYS A 258 2.43 21.09 -4.89
CA CYS A 258 1.49 20.33 -5.75
C CYS A 258 0.15 21.07 -5.90
N LEU A 259 -0.43 21.54 -4.79
CA LEU A 259 -1.71 22.25 -4.77
C LEU A 259 -1.67 23.67 -5.32
N GLN A 260 -0.48 24.29 -5.39
CA GLN A 260 -0.30 25.55 -6.13
C GLN A 260 -0.44 25.35 -7.64
N LEU A 261 -0.04 24.18 -8.15
CA LEU A 261 -0.09 23.84 -9.57
C LEU A 261 -1.45 23.25 -9.97
N GLU A 262 -1.98 22.35 -9.14
CA GLU A 262 -3.31 21.74 -9.29
C GLU A 262 -4.11 21.89 -7.98
N PRO A 263 -4.93 22.96 -7.84
CA PRO A 263 -5.68 23.24 -6.62
C PRO A 263 -6.68 22.15 -6.21
N TYR A 264 -7.14 21.34 -7.16
CA TYR A 264 -8.14 20.28 -6.96
C TYR A 264 -7.53 18.87 -6.90
N ASN A 265 -6.20 18.74 -6.79
CA ASN A 265 -5.55 17.43 -6.69
C ASN A 265 -5.92 16.74 -5.36
N GLU A 266 -6.80 15.75 -5.42
CA GLU A 266 -7.36 15.05 -4.25
C GLU A 266 -6.27 14.40 -3.39
N VAL A 267 -5.27 13.77 -4.01
CA VAL A 267 -4.21 13.05 -3.28
C VAL A 267 -3.34 14.00 -2.49
N CYS A 268 -2.87 15.09 -3.13
CA CYS A 268 -2.07 16.10 -2.44
C CYS A 268 -2.87 16.78 -1.33
N GLN A 269 -4.17 17.01 -1.53
CA GLN A 269 -5.05 17.62 -0.56
C GLN A 269 -5.30 16.70 0.66
N TYR A 270 -5.56 15.41 0.41
CA TYR A 270 -5.70 14.38 1.45
C TYR A 270 -4.42 14.24 2.26
N MET A 271 -3.27 14.04 1.59
CA MET A 271 -1.99 13.82 2.25
C MET A 271 -1.50 15.06 3.02
N LYS A 272 -1.82 16.27 2.54
CA LYS A 272 -1.59 17.51 3.29
C LYS A 272 -2.41 17.52 4.58
N GLY A 273 -3.72 17.22 4.51
CA GLY A 273 -4.59 17.18 5.68
C GLY A 273 -4.13 16.15 6.71
N LEU A 274 -3.80 14.96 6.23
CA LEU A 274 -3.23 13.87 7.04
C LEU A 274 -1.92 14.26 7.73
N SER A 275 -1.00 14.92 7.02
CA SER A 275 0.27 15.37 7.58
C SER A 275 0.07 16.41 8.69
N HIS A 276 -0.87 17.35 8.51
CA HIS A 276 -1.23 18.32 9.54
C HIS A 276 -1.83 17.64 10.79
N VAL A 277 -2.71 16.65 10.62
CA VAL A 277 -3.26 15.88 11.76
C VAL A 277 -2.19 15.11 12.51
N ALA A 278 -1.25 14.46 11.79
CA ALA A 278 -0.12 13.79 12.42
C ALA A 278 0.78 14.77 13.20
N MET A 279 0.85 16.03 12.75
CA MET A 279 1.53 17.13 13.48
C MET A 279 0.70 17.72 14.63
N GLY A 280 -0.57 17.34 14.80
CA GLY A 280 -1.49 17.93 15.77
C GLY A 280 -2.02 19.32 15.39
N GLN A 281 -1.93 19.68 14.10
CA GLN A 281 -2.46 20.92 13.53
C GLN A 281 -3.86 20.66 12.95
N PHE A 282 -4.85 20.49 13.82
CA PHE A 282 -6.18 19.99 13.46
C PHE A 282 -6.98 20.99 12.62
N TYR A 283 -6.78 22.30 12.82
CA TYR A 283 -7.49 23.31 12.02
C TYR A 283 -7.16 23.20 10.53
N GLU A 284 -5.87 23.23 10.18
CA GLU A 284 -5.43 23.10 8.79
C GLU A 284 -5.68 21.68 8.25
N GLY A 285 -5.60 20.66 9.11
CA GLY A 285 -5.95 19.27 8.79
C GLY A 285 -7.40 19.10 8.33
N ILE A 286 -8.36 19.52 9.16
CA ILE A 286 -9.80 19.40 8.87
C ILE A 286 -10.18 20.28 7.70
N LYS A 287 -9.67 21.52 7.63
CA LYS A 287 -9.87 22.40 6.47
C LYS A 287 -9.43 21.71 5.18
N ALA A 288 -8.30 20.99 5.22
CA ALA A 288 -7.83 20.29 4.04
C ALA A 288 -8.72 19.10 3.66
N GLN A 289 -9.16 18.32 4.65
CA GLN A 289 -10.06 17.18 4.47
C GLN A 289 -11.43 17.60 3.94
N THR A 290 -12.01 18.69 4.47
CA THR A 290 -13.29 19.23 4.00
C THR A 290 -13.21 19.60 2.52
N LYS A 291 -12.10 20.14 2.03
CA LYS A 291 -11.93 20.42 0.59
C LYS A 291 -12.00 19.17 -0.28
N VAL A 292 -11.46 18.03 0.17
CA VAL A 292 -11.60 16.75 -0.55
C VAL A 292 -13.06 16.30 -0.57
N MET A 293 -13.77 16.46 0.56
CA MET A 293 -15.18 16.08 0.68
C MET A 293 -16.12 16.93 -0.17
N LEU A 294 -15.76 18.18 -0.48
CA LEU A 294 -16.56 19.06 -1.35
C LEU A 294 -16.53 18.64 -2.83
N ASN A 295 -15.51 17.89 -3.24
CA ASN A 295 -15.38 17.38 -4.61
C ASN A 295 -16.10 16.02 -4.73
N ASP A 296 -17.43 16.03 -4.60
CA ASP A 296 -18.22 14.80 -4.70
C ASP A 296 -18.05 14.12 -6.07
N PRO A 297 -17.80 12.80 -6.12
CA PRO A 297 -17.78 12.05 -7.37
C PRO A 297 -19.10 12.20 -8.10
N LEU A 298 -19.05 12.42 -9.42
CA LEU A 298 -20.25 12.47 -10.25
C LEU A 298 -21.03 11.15 -10.16
N LEU A 299 -22.35 11.23 -10.36
CA LEU A 299 -23.23 10.06 -10.27
C LEU A 299 -22.78 8.95 -11.25
N GLY A 300 -22.45 7.76 -10.71
CA GLY A 300 -21.93 6.63 -11.49
C GLY A 300 -20.40 6.56 -11.60
N GLN A 301 -19.66 7.57 -11.13
CA GLN A 301 -18.20 7.51 -11.01
C GLN A 301 -17.80 6.79 -9.71
N LYS A 302 -16.86 5.85 -9.80
CA LYS A 302 -16.31 5.19 -8.62
C LYS A 302 -15.49 6.20 -7.81
N ALA A 303 -15.84 6.39 -6.55
CA ALA A 303 -15.10 7.25 -5.62
C ALA A 303 -13.63 6.83 -5.51
N SER A 304 -12.72 7.81 -5.44
CA SER A 304 -11.30 7.58 -5.17
C SER A 304 -11.09 7.00 -3.77
N SER A 305 -9.97 6.31 -3.54
CA SER A 305 -9.69 5.76 -2.20
C SER A 305 -9.50 6.87 -1.17
N GLU A 306 -8.94 8.00 -1.59
CA GLU A 306 -8.69 9.18 -0.77
C GLU A 306 -10.02 9.80 -0.33
N TYR A 307 -10.99 9.92 -1.25
CA TYR A 307 -12.34 10.39 -0.93
C TYR A 307 -13.07 9.47 0.07
N LEU A 308 -12.89 8.15 -0.01
CA LEU A 308 -13.48 7.22 0.97
C LEU A 308 -12.86 7.40 2.35
N LYS A 309 -11.53 7.49 2.42
CA LYS A 309 -10.78 7.60 3.68
C LYS A 309 -10.95 8.94 4.37
N VAL A 310 -11.09 10.03 3.61
CA VAL A 310 -11.05 11.39 4.17
C VAL A 310 -12.19 11.65 5.17
N LYS A 311 -13.35 11.03 4.97
CA LYS A 311 -14.50 11.16 5.89
C LYS A 311 -14.17 10.56 7.26
N TYR A 312 -13.59 9.37 7.30
CA TYR A 312 -13.13 8.76 8.56
C TYR A 312 -11.99 9.55 9.20
N LEU A 313 -11.03 10.01 8.38
CA LEU A 313 -9.91 10.80 8.87
C LEU A 313 -10.40 12.12 9.49
N ARG A 314 -11.41 12.79 8.92
CA ARG A 314 -12.03 13.99 9.50
C ARG A 314 -12.64 13.73 10.87
N GLU A 315 -13.49 12.71 10.97
CA GLU A 315 -14.13 12.39 12.25
C GLU A 315 -13.11 11.95 13.30
N TYR A 316 -12.09 11.18 12.89
CA TYR A 316 -11.00 10.83 13.79
C TYR A 316 -10.15 12.04 14.20
N SER A 317 -9.95 13.02 13.31
CA SER A 317 -9.24 14.27 13.62
C SER A 317 -10.00 15.12 14.63
N ARG A 318 -11.34 15.17 14.52
CA ARG A 318 -12.23 15.83 15.48
C ARG A 318 -12.18 15.17 16.84
N TYR A 319 -12.27 13.84 16.87
CA TYR A 319 -12.13 13.06 18.09
C TYR A 319 -10.76 13.27 18.77
N LEU A 320 -9.67 13.23 18.00
CA LEU A 320 -8.33 13.50 18.53
C LEU A 320 -8.20 14.92 19.08
N HIS A 321 -8.79 15.91 18.41
CA HIS A 321 -8.80 17.29 18.88
C HIS A 321 -9.56 17.43 20.20
N SER A 322 -10.75 16.84 20.33
CA SER A 322 -11.53 16.93 21.57
C SER A 322 -10.88 16.23 22.78
N HIS A 323 -9.95 15.30 22.54
CA HIS A 323 -9.21 14.56 23.58
C HIS A 323 -7.77 15.02 23.75
N LEU A 324 -7.36 16.12 23.10
CA LEU A 324 -5.96 16.53 23.02
C LEU A 324 -5.35 16.83 24.41
N ASP A 325 -6.13 17.49 25.27
CA ASP A 325 -5.72 17.95 26.60
C ASP A 325 -6.23 17.04 27.74
N ILE A 326 -6.83 15.90 27.40
CA ILE A 326 -7.35 14.92 28.35
C ILE A 326 -6.24 13.89 28.69
N PRO A 327 -6.19 13.35 29.91
CA PRO A 327 -5.25 12.28 30.25
C PRO A 327 -5.36 11.08 29.31
N VAL A 328 -4.21 10.51 28.89
CA VAL A 328 -4.12 9.36 27.97
C VAL A 328 -4.84 8.11 28.53
N ALA A 329 -5.02 8.04 29.86
CA ALA A 329 -5.79 6.98 30.50
C ALA A 329 -7.26 6.98 30.07
N GLU A 330 -7.84 8.15 29.80
CA GLU A 330 -9.24 8.33 29.39
C GLU A 330 -9.42 8.22 27.87
N TYR A 331 -8.34 8.38 27.09
CA TYR A 331 -8.36 8.17 25.64
C TYR A 331 -8.63 6.69 25.29
N ASN A 332 -9.81 6.41 24.74
CA ASN A 332 -10.23 5.06 24.35
C ASN A 332 -11.13 5.00 23.11
N VAL A 333 -10.51 5.14 21.93
CA VAL A 333 -11.16 5.01 20.61
C VAL A 333 -11.99 3.74 20.46
N ASP A 334 -11.59 2.64 21.09
CA ASP A 334 -12.30 1.37 20.94
C ASP A 334 -13.66 1.37 21.64
N GLN A 335 -13.82 2.14 22.72
CA GLN A 335 -15.10 2.35 23.40
C GLN A 335 -15.87 3.55 22.82
N ASP A 336 -15.16 4.64 22.51
CA ASP A 336 -15.79 5.91 22.17
C ASP A 336 -16.32 5.96 20.73
N LEU A 337 -15.69 5.22 19.80
CA LEU A 337 -16.14 5.19 18.40
C LEU A 337 -17.02 3.97 18.08
N PRO A 338 -18.13 4.16 17.34
CA PRO A 338 -19.04 3.08 16.99
C PRO A 338 -18.37 1.90 16.26
N GLY A 339 -18.81 0.67 16.55
CA GLY A 339 -18.30 -0.54 15.90
C GLY A 339 -18.45 -0.52 14.36
N ASN A 340 -19.55 0.03 13.84
CA ASN A 340 -19.77 0.17 12.39
C ASN A 340 -18.79 1.16 11.75
N PHE A 341 -18.50 2.29 12.41
CA PHE A 341 -17.47 3.24 11.98
C PHE A 341 -16.11 2.57 11.86
N LYS A 342 -15.67 1.90 12.94
CA LYS A 342 -14.40 1.15 12.99
C LYS A 342 -14.31 0.10 11.87
N ASN A 343 -15.38 -0.66 11.67
CA ASN A 343 -15.44 -1.71 10.65
C ASN A 343 -15.37 -1.17 9.22
N HIS A 344 -16.11 -0.09 8.90
CA HIS A 344 -16.08 0.48 7.56
C HIS A 344 -14.74 1.16 7.28
N TRP A 345 -14.18 1.85 8.27
CA TRP A 345 -12.87 2.48 8.16
C TRP A 345 -11.77 1.46 7.88
N ALA A 346 -11.70 0.38 8.68
CA ALA A 346 -10.70 -0.68 8.50
C ALA A 346 -10.82 -1.41 7.15
N LYS A 347 -12.02 -1.44 6.54
CA LYS A 347 -12.29 -2.09 5.25
C LYS A 347 -12.28 -1.13 4.06
N ASN A 348 -12.02 0.16 4.27
CA ASN A 348 -12.08 1.21 3.24
C ASN A 348 -13.43 1.23 2.50
N LEU A 349 -14.54 1.07 3.24
CA LEU A 349 -15.90 1.09 2.70
C LEU A 349 -16.44 2.53 2.63
N PRO A 350 -17.43 2.81 1.76
CA PRO A 350 -18.15 4.07 1.76
C PRO A 350 -18.68 4.43 3.16
N PHE A 351 -18.58 5.73 3.48
CA PHE A 351 -19.11 6.31 4.71
C PHE A 351 -20.64 6.40 4.61
N LEU A 352 -21.29 5.25 4.77
CA LEU A 352 -22.74 5.07 4.77
C LEU A 352 -23.10 4.36 6.07
N ILE A 353 -23.09 5.11 7.16
CA ILE A 353 -23.36 4.61 8.51
C ILE A 353 -24.64 5.28 8.96
N GLU A 354 -25.70 4.50 9.10
CA GLU A 354 -26.97 4.94 9.69
C GLU A 354 -26.74 5.34 11.15
N ASP A 355 -27.42 6.40 11.59
CA ASP A 355 -27.39 6.92 12.95
C ASP A 355 -25.99 7.31 13.48
N TYR A 356 -25.06 7.70 12.58
CA TYR A 356 -23.76 8.22 13.00
C TYR A 356 -23.86 9.66 13.50
N GLU A 357 -23.54 9.86 14.78
CA GLU A 357 -23.35 11.19 15.34
C GLU A 357 -21.94 11.72 15.04
N GLU A 358 -21.87 12.91 14.43
CA GLU A 358 -20.61 13.57 14.16
C GLU A 358 -19.85 13.86 15.47
N GLN A 359 -18.53 13.69 15.42
CA GLN A 359 -17.66 14.00 16.56
C GLN A 359 -17.70 15.49 16.90
N PRO A 360 -17.30 15.93 18.11
CA PRO A 360 -17.29 17.37 18.42
C PRO A 360 -16.51 18.18 17.38
N GLY A 361 -17.03 19.35 17.00
CA GLY A 361 -16.29 20.28 16.14
C GLY A 361 -15.05 20.82 16.84
N LEU A 362 -14.19 21.53 16.09
CA LEU A 362 -13.02 22.19 16.68
C LEU A 362 -13.43 23.20 17.75
N GLN A 363 -13.02 22.92 18.99
CA GLN A 363 -13.29 23.78 20.14
C GLN A 363 -12.27 24.93 20.24
N PRO A 364 -12.68 26.21 20.29
CA PRO A 364 -11.74 27.35 20.31
C PRO A 364 -10.77 27.36 21.50
N HIS A 365 -11.15 26.74 22.62
CA HIS A 365 -10.32 26.67 23.81
C HIS A 365 -9.22 25.60 23.72
N ILE A 366 -9.36 24.60 22.84
CA ILE A 366 -8.36 23.56 22.61
C ILE A 366 -7.47 24.01 21.45
N LYS A 367 -6.24 24.42 21.76
CA LYS A 367 -5.28 24.90 20.76
C LYS A 367 -4.61 23.74 20.03
N ASP A 368 -4.23 23.95 18.77
CA ASP A 368 -3.39 23.00 18.03
C ASP A 368 -2.05 22.74 18.74
N VAL A 369 -1.43 21.61 18.43
CA VAL A 369 -0.12 21.23 18.99
C VAL A 369 0.97 22.12 18.42
N LEU A 370 1.83 22.63 19.30
CA LEU A 370 2.98 23.44 18.92
C LEU A 370 4.21 22.56 18.71
N PRO A 371 5.05 22.85 17.70
CA PRO A 371 6.33 22.16 17.54
C PRO A 371 7.21 22.35 18.78
N GLN A 372 7.76 21.26 19.31
CA GLN A 372 8.75 21.28 20.39
C GLN A 372 10.15 21.11 19.83
N ASN A 373 11.11 21.89 20.36
CA ASN A 373 12.53 21.68 20.08
C ASN A 373 13.06 20.59 21.03
N PHE A 374 13.97 19.73 20.55
CA PHE A 374 14.60 18.73 21.38
C PHE A 374 15.31 19.35 22.60
N ASP A 375 15.93 20.51 22.42
CA ASP A 375 16.67 21.21 23.47
C ASP A 375 15.78 21.78 24.59
N SER A 376 14.47 21.90 24.38
CA SER A 376 13.55 22.39 25.43
C SER A 376 13.26 21.33 26.49
N TYR A 377 13.49 20.05 26.20
CA TYR A 377 13.36 18.98 27.17
C TYR A 377 14.55 18.97 28.13
N ASN A 378 14.31 18.57 29.39
CA ASN A 378 15.40 18.35 30.34
C ASN A 378 16.28 17.15 29.93
N SER A 379 17.46 17.02 30.52
CA SER A 379 18.45 15.98 30.17
C SER A 379 17.89 14.55 30.29
N ASP A 380 17.03 14.29 31.26
CA ASP A 380 16.47 12.96 31.51
C ASP A 380 15.44 12.57 30.45
N VAL A 381 14.62 13.52 30.01
CA VAL A 381 13.66 13.34 28.93
C VAL A 381 14.36 13.25 27.57
N GLN A 382 15.42 14.04 27.34
CA GLN A 382 16.26 13.88 26.15
C GLN A 382 16.86 12.47 26.07
N LYS A 383 17.39 11.96 27.19
CA LYS A 383 17.90 10.58 27.29
C LYS A 383 16.80 9.54 27.04
N LEU A 384 15.59 9.77 27.57
CA LEU A 384 14.43 8.93 27.32
C LEU A 384 14.09 8.87 25.82
N ILE A 385 14.03 10.02 25.15
CA ILE A 385 13.73 10.12 23.71
C ILE A 385 14.78 9.38 22.89
N CYS A 386 16.07 9.58 23.16
CA CYS A 386 17.13 8.89 22.44
C CYS A 386 17.11 7.37 22.67
N THR A 387 16.78 6.94 23.88
CA THR A 387 16.62 5.51 24.21
C THR A 387 15.45 4.91 23.43
N ALA A 388 14.32 5.62 23.37
CA ALA A 388 13.17 5.20 22.59
C ALA A 388 13.48 5.10 21.09
N ASP A 389 14.15 6.11 20.51
CA ASP A 389 14.54 6.09 19.10
C ASP A 389 15.44 4.89 18.78
N HIS A 390 16.38 4.57 19.67
CA HIS A 390 17.24 3.40 19.54
C HIS A 390 16.46 2.08 19.59
N LEU A 391 15.62 1.89 20.62
CA LEU A 391 14.83 0.67 20.78
C LEU A 391 13.86 0.46 19.61
N GLY A 392 13.21 1.53 19.16
CA GLY A 392 12.33 1.50 18.00
C GLY A 392 13.04 1.11 16.70
N ALA A 393 14.27 1.59 16.50
CA ALA A 393 15.07 1.26 15.33
C ALA A 393 15.46 -0.24 15.27
N LEU A 394 15.59 -0.92 16.43
CA LEU A 394 15.82 -2.38 16.47
C LEU A 394 14.64 -3.18 15.91
N MET A 395 13.44 -2.61 15.92
CA MET A 395 12.22 -3.23 15.40
C MET A 395 12.03 -3.04 13.88
N GLN A 396 12.92 -2.31 13.21
CA GLN A 396 12.85 -2.09 11.78
C GLN A 396 13.12 -3.39 11.03
N TYR A 397 12.17 -3.80 10.18
CA TYR A 397 12.41 -4.90 9.24
C TYR A 397 13.40 -4.49 8.15
N ASP A 398 14.43 -5.32 7.96
CA ASP A 398 15.35 -5.26 6.81
C ASP A 398 14.84 -6.21 5.71
N THR A 399 13.73 -5.82 5.09
CA THR A 399 13.10 -6.55 3.99
C THR A 399 12.52 -5.59 2.95
N PRO A 400 12.52 -5.96 1.65
CA PRO A 400 11.92 -5.12 0.62
C PRO A 400 10.46 -4.76 0.93
N GLY A 401 10.10 -3.49 0.76
CA GLY A 401 8.74 -2.97 0.99
C GLY A 401 8.47 -2.40 2.38
N PHE A 402 9.45 -2.45 3.27
CA PHE A 402 9.40 -1.77 4.56
C PHE A 402 10.27 -0.52 4.54
N LEU A 403 9.62 0.63 4.65
CA LEU A 403 10.30 1.92 4.74
C LEU A 403 10.57 2.26 6.22
N PRO A 404 11.76 2.73 6.59
CA PRO A 404 12.01 3.25 7.93
C PRO A 404 11.17 4.50 8.17
N ASN A 405 10.49 4.54 9.32
CA ASN A 405 9.67 5.66 9.76
C ASN A 405 10.11 6.11 11.16
N LYS A 406 10.74 7.29 11.24
CA LYS A 406 11.30 7.83 12.48
C LYS A 406 10.23 8.01 13.57
N ARG A 407 9.03 8.45 13.18
CA ARG A 407 7.90 8.68 14.09
C ARG A 407 7.39 7.38 14.69
N ILE A 408 7.31 6.32 13.89
CA ILE A 408 6.92 4.98 14.36
C ILE A 408 8.00 4.36 15.22
N HIS A 409 9.29 4.52 14.88
CA HIS A 409 10.39 4.06 15.73
C HIS A 409 10.29 4.67 17.13
N ARG A 410 10.18 6.01 17.21
CA ARG A 410 10.02 6.67 18.51
C ARG A 410 8.81 6.17 19.27
N ALA A 411 7.64 6.12 18.61
CA ALA A 411 6.41 5.66 19.24
C ALA A 411 6.54 4.27 19.84
N MET A 412 7.20 3.35 19.12
CA MET A 412 7.31 1.97 19.56
C MET A 412 8.42 1.76 20.58
N GLY A 413 9.48 2.57 20.56
CA GLY A 413 10.44 2.63 21.65
C GLY A 413 9.85 3.18 22.94
N LEU A 414 9.05 4.26 22.86
CA LEU A 414 8.32 4.81 24.01
C LEU A 414 7.31 3.79 24.56
N ALA A 415 6.58 3.10 23.69
CA ALA A 415 5.70 2.01 24.08
C ALA A 415 6.45 0.87 24.79
N THR A 416 7.63 0.46 24.29
CA THR A 416 8.47 -0.56 24.93
C THR A 416 8.88 -0.14 26.34
N LEU A 417 9.33 1.12 26.51
CA LEU A 417 9.72 1.65 27.82
C LEU A 417 8.52 1.76 28.77
N GLU A 418 7.36 2.18 28.27
CA GLU A 418 6.14 2.26 29.07
C GLU A 418 5.63 0.87 29.49
N VAL A 419 5.64 -0.11 28.58
CA VAL A 419 5.33 -1.51 28.90
C VAL A 419 6.29 -2.06 29.95
N MET A 420 7.60 -1.81 29.81
CA MET A 420 8.62 -2.20 30.79
C MET A 420 8.28 -1.61 32.17
N GLN A 421 8.03 -0.31 32.25
CA GLN A 421 7.69 0.39 33.49
C GLN A 421 6.38 -0.13 34.10
N ALA A 422 5.35 -0.38 33.28
CA ALA A 422 4.05 -0.89 33.73
C ALA A 422 4.16 -2.32 34.28
N MET A 423 4.92 -3.19 33.61
CA MET A 423 5.13 -4.57 34.07
C MET A 423 5.97 -4.63 35.34
N HIS A 424 7.05 -3.84 35.42
CA HIS A 424 7.88 -3.78 36.61
C HIS A 424 7.08 -3.34 37.85
N ARG A 425 6.23 -2.31 37.70
CA ARG A 425 5.28 -1.89 38.76
C ARG A 425 4.31 -3.01 39.13
N THR A 426 3.80 -3.74 38.15
CA THR A 426 2.83 -4.82 38.37
C THR A 426 3.45 -6.01 39.09
N TRP A 427 4.71 -6.37 38.81
CA TRP A 427 5.40 -7.42 39.55
C TRP A 427 5.71 -7.02 41.00
N SER A 428 5.91 -5.72 41.27
CA SER A 428 6.10 -5.23 42.65
C SER A 428 4.80 -5.14 43.47
N ASN A 429 3.68 -4.72 42.87
CA ASN A 429 2.46 -4.33 43.59
C ASN A 429 1.18 -5.10 43.17
N SER A 430 1.28 -6.05 42.23
CA SER A 430 0.24 -7.00 41.78
C SER A 430 -1.07 -6.41 41.24
N LYS A 431 -1.18 -5.08 41.08
CA LYS A 431 -2.42 -4.40 40.68
C LYS A 431 -2.15 -3.21 39.77
N VAL A 432 -3.05 -2.99 38.82
CA VAL A 432 -3.08 -1.85 37.88
C VAL A 432 -4.40 -1.11 38.05
N ARG A 433 -4.36 0.22 37.92
CA ARG A 433 -5.56 1.07 37.94
C ARG A 433 -6.01 1.35 36.51
N VAL A 434 -7.18 0.85 36.13
CA VAL A 434 -7.80 1.07 34.81
C VAL A 434 -9.18 1.69 35.05
N ASN A 435 -9.46 2.83 34.42
CA ASN A 435 -10.73 3.57 34.56
C ASN A 435 -11.13 3.78 36.04
N GLY A 436 -10.17 4.18 36.87
CA GLY A 436 -10.39 4.43 38.30
C GLY A 436 -10.46 3.18 39.18
N LYS A 437 -10.61 1.98 38.61
CA LYS A 437 -10.69 0.69 39.35
C LYS A 437 -9.36 -0.02 39.40
N THR A 438 -9.01 -0.55 40.57
CA THR A 438 -7.78 -1.33 40.76
C THR A 438 -8.07 -2.82 40.52
N ARG A 439 -7.46 -3.41 39.49
CA ARG A 439 -7.57 -4.85 39.18
C ARG A 439 -6.21 -5.46 38.83
N GLN A 440 -6.12 -6.79 38.76
CA GLN A 440 -4.93 -7.42 38.19
C GLN A 440 -4.75 -7.00 36.73
N MET A 441 -3.50 -6.76 36.35
CA MET A 441 -3.14 -6.51 34.96
C MET A 441 -3.54 -7.72 34.11
N GLN A 442 -4.03 -7.46 32.91
CA GLN A 442 -4.31 -8.45 31.88
C GLN A 442 -3.35 -8.23 30.72
N TRP A 443 -3.16 -9.26 29.89
CA TRP A 443 -2.30 -9.16 28.71
C TRP A 443 -2.73 -7.99 27.82
N ARG A 444 -4.04 -7.75 27.70
CA ARG A 444 -4.60 -6.66 26.89
C ARG A 444 -4.13 -5.29 27.34
N ASP A 445 -3.98 -5.05 28.65
CA ASP A 445 -3.55 -3.76 29.17
C ASP A 445 -2.13 -3.40 28.68
N MET A 446 -1.26 -4.41 28.57
CA MET A 446 0.10 -4.26 28.03
C MET A 446 0.09 -3.93 26.54
N PHE A 447 -0.74 -4.62 25.77
CA PHE A 447 -0.88 -4.36 24.33
C PHE A 447 -1.56 -3.02 24.05
N ASP A 448 -2.51 -2.59 24.89
CA ASP A 448 -3.21 -1.32 24.74
C ASP A 448 -2.25 -0.12 24.85
N ILE A 449 -1.22 -0.19 25.71
CA ILE A 449 -0.14 0.81 25.76
C ILE A 449 0.50 0.98 24.37
N ALA A 450 0.95 -0.13 23.78
CA ALA A 450 1.60 -0.11 22.47
C ALA A 450 0.63 0.27 21.34
N VAL A 451 -0.63 -0.16 21.41
CA VAL A 451 -1.67 0.22 20.45
C VAL A 451 -1.94 1.73 20.47
N LYS A 452 -2.02 2.36 21.65
CA LYS A 452 -2.22 3.81 21.79
C LYS A 452 -1.10 4.59 21.10
N TRP A 453 0.16 4.28 21.40
CA TRP A 453 1.31 4.89 20.73
C TRP A 453 1.28 4.68 19.23
N ARG A 454 1.07 3.44 18.77
CA ARG A 454 1.02 3.13 17.33
C ARG A 454 -0.10 3.89 16.63
N ARG A 455 -1.27 4.02 17.25
CA ARG A 455 -2.46 4.67 16.69
C ARG A 455 -2.26 6.19 16.55
N ILE A 456 -1.67 6.84 17.55
CA ILE A 456 -1.34 8.27 17.51
C ILE A 456 -0.19 8.55 16.53
N ALA A 457 0.74 7.60 16.36
CA ALA A 457 1.92 7.72 15.53
C ALA A 457 1.67 7.69 14.01
N ASP A 458 0.53 7.20 13.54
CA ASP A 458 0.15 7.28 12.12
C ASP A 458 -1.38 7.18 11.97
N PRO A 459 -2.08 8.32 11.87
CA PRO A 459 -3.55 8.37 11.80
C PRO A 459 -4.13 7.89 10.47
N ASP A 460 -3.31 7.65 9.42
CA ASP A 460 -3.78 7.12 8.13
C ASP A 460 -4.22 5.66 8.23
N GLN A 461 -3.55 4.89 9.09
CA GLN A 461 -3.77 3.46 9.23
C GLN A 461 -4.49 3.17 10.54
N PRO A 462 -5.80 2.89 10.52
CA PRO A 462 -6.53 2.57 11.74
C PRO A 462 -5.98 1.27 12.35
N VAL A 463 -5.50 1.36 13.58
CA VAL A 463 -5.11 0.22 14.42
C VAL A 463 -6.24 -0.01 15.42
N LEU A 464 -7.07 -1.01 15.17
CA LEU A 464 -8.31 -1.28 15.88
C LEU A 464 -8.41 -2.75 16.26
N TRP A 465 -8.97 -3.02 17.44
CA TRP A 465 -9.24 -4.37 17.91
C TRP A 465 -10.37 -5.02 17.10
N LEU A 466 -10.08 -6.14 16.46
CA LEU A 466 -11.03 -6.82 15.56
C LEU A 466 -12.17 -7.49 16.32
N ASP A 467 -11.93 -7.95 17.56
CA ASP A 467 -12.93 -8.52 18.46
C ASP A 467 -13.95 -7.49 18.96
N GLN A 468 -13.65 -6.20 18.82
CA GLN A 468 -14.54 -5.08 19.17
C GLN A 468 -15.36 -4.57 17.97
N MET A 469 -15.42 -5.35 16.89
CA MET A 469 -16.19 -5.04 15.68
C MET A 469 -17.48 -5.88 15.61
N PRO A 470 -18.49 -5.48 14.80
CA PRO A 470 -19.75 -6.21 14.69
C PRO A 470 -19.56 -7.68 14.28
N ALA A 471 -20.33 -8.59 14.87
CA ALA A 471 -20.19 -10.04 14.66
C ALA A 471 -20.26 -10.49 13.18
N ARG A 472 -21.12 -9.85 12.37
CA ARG A 472 -21.22 -10.11 10.92
C ARG A 472 -19.91 -9.81 10.16
N SER A 473 -19.12 -8.89 10.67
CA SER A 473 -17.86 -8.47 10.08
C SER A 473 -16.71 -9.38 10.44
N LEU A 474 -16.75 -9.94 11.65
CA LEU A 474 -15.88 -11.03 12.08
C LEU A 474 -16.09 -12.26 11.18
N SER A 475 -17.33 -12.74 11.00
CA SER A 475 -17.60 -13.99 10.25
C SER A 475 -17.19 -13.95 8.78
N ARG A 476 -17.14 -12.77 8.15
CA ARG A 476 -16.63 -12.58 6.78
C ARG A 476 -15.10 -12.58 6.68
N GLY A 477 -14.41 -12.57 7.82
CA GLY A 477 -12.98 -12.36 7.96
C GLY A 477 -12.61 -10.88 7.82
N PHE A 478 -11.55 -10.47 8.52
CA PHE A 478 -10.90 -9.20 8.25
C PHE A 478 -9.84 -9.39 7.17
N ASN A 479 -9.95 -8.59 6.12
CA ASN A 479 -9.07 -8.65 4.98
C ASN A 479 -7.73 -7.97 5.33
N ASN A 480 -6.79 -8.73 5.89
CA ASN A 480 -5.39 -8.49 5.55
C ASN A 480 -5.24 -8.99 4.12
N HIS A 481 -5.51 -8.13 3.13
CA HIS A 481 -5.27 -8.43 1.71
C HIS A 481 -3.77 -8.61 1.44
N ILE A 482 -3.16 -9.63 2.02
CA ILE A 482 -1.87 -10.15 1.64
C ILE A 482 -2.16 -11.00 0.42
N ASN A 483 -2.28 -10.34 -0.73
CA ASN A 483 -2.35 -11.06 -1.98
C ASN A 483 -0.91 -11.39 -2.39
N LEU A 484 -0.54 -12.60 -2.04
CA LEU A 484 0.53 -13.39 -2.61
C LEU A 484 0.42 -13.70 -4.11
N ILE A 485 1.06 -12.95 -5.00
CA ILE A 485 1.22 -13.36 -6.40
C ILE A 485 2.67 -13.16 -6.81
N ARG A 486 3.32 -14.23 -7.27
CA ARG A 486 4.62 -14.10 -7.94
C ARG A 486 4.37 -13.47 -9.30
N GLY A 487 4.91 -12.28 -9.54
CA GLY A 487 4.86 -11.72 -10.88
C GLY A 487 3.67 -10.79 -11.18
N GLN A 488 2.91 -10.33 -10.17
CA GLN A 488 1.95 -9.22 -10.26
C GLN A 488 1.92 -8.51 -8.89
N ILE A 489 2.33 -7.23 -8.78
CA ILE A 489 2.47 -6.59 -7.45
C ILE A 489 1.14 -6.65 -6.72
N ILE A 490 1.12 -7.29 -5.55
CA ILE A 490 0.14 -6.90 -4.55
C ILE A 490 0.71 -6.75 -3.13
N ASN A 491 1.81 -7.42 -2.75
CA ASN A 491 2.56 -7.02 -1.54
C ASN A 491 4.01 -7.53 -1.49
N ILE A 492 4.99 -6.69 -1.81
CA ILE A 492 6.40 -7.07 -1.82
C ILE A 492 6.97 -7.41 -0.43
N ARG A 493 6.36 -6.87 0.63
CA ARG A 493 6.78 -7.10 2.03
C ARG A 493 6.91 -8.57 2.38
N TYR A 494 6.08 -9.41 1.77
CA TYR A 494 5.97 -10.82 2.09
C TYR A 494 6.59 -11.72 1.03
N LEU A 495 7.21 -11.15 -0.02
CA LEU A 495 7.78 -11.90 -1.14
C LEU A 495 8.83 -12.93 -0.67
N ALA A 496 9.62 -12.60 0.35
CA ALA A 496 10.62 -13.50 0.92
C ALA A 496 10.04 -14.78 1.55
N TYR A 497 8.76 -14.76 1.93
CA TYR A 497 8.05 -15.90 2.51
C TYR A 497 7.19 -16.64 1.49
N PHE A 498 7.17 -16.23 0.21
CA PHE A 498 6.32 -16.83 -0.80
C PHE A 498 6.54 -18.34 -0.93
N ASP A 499 7.79 -18.78 -1.05
CA ASP A 499 8.12 -20.21 -1.21
C ASP A 499 7.73 -21.01 0.04
N ASN A 500 8.04 -20.50 1.25
CA ASN A 500 7.64 -21.12 2.51
C ASN A 500 6.12 -21.28 2.64
N ILE A 501 5.35 -20.28 2.20
CA ILE A 501 3.89 -20.31 2.21
C ILE A 501 3.37 -21.31 1.17
N LEU A 502 3.98 -21.34 -0.01
CA LEU A 502 3.61 -22.26 -1.08
C LEU A 502 3.84 -23.71 -0.64
N ASP A 503 4.98 -24.00 -0.03
CA ASP A 503 5.31 -25.32 0.52
C ASP A 503 4.37 -25.71 1.66
N PHE A 504 4.04 -24.76 2.55
CA PHE A 504 3.01 -24.96 3.56
C PHE A 504 1.65 -25.33 2.94
N ILE A 505 1.23 -24.65 1.88
CA ILE A 505 -0.03 -24.97 1.18
C ILE A 505 0.03 -26.39 0.62
N LYS A 506 1.13 -26.76 -0.05
CA LYS A 506 1.32 -28.12 -0.60
C LYS A 506 1.23 -29.17 0.49
N ASP A 507 1.88 -28.96 1.63
CA ASP A 507 1.82 -29.87 2.78
C ASP A 507 0.37 -30.03 3.29
N ARG A 508 -0.36 -28.92 3.47
CA ARG A 508 -1.76 -28.98 3.91
C ARG A 508 -2.68 -29.71 2.93
N ILE A 509 -2.43 -29.59 1.63
CA ILE A 509 -3.13 -30.37 0.60
C ILE A 509 -2.84 -31.86 0.80
N LEU A 510 -1.57 -32.24 0.97
CA LEU A 510 -1.19 -33.64 1.19
C LEU A 510 -1.82 -34.23 2.46
N VAL A 511 -1.85 -33.47 3.56
CA VAL A 511 -2.50 -33.90 4.82
C VAL A 511 -4.00 -34.15 4.60
N TYR A 512 -4.69 -33.25 3.90
CA TYR A 512 -6.11 -33.42 3.58
C TYR A 512 -6.36 -34.66 2.71
N HIS A 513 -5.60 -34.83 1.63
CA HIS A 513 -5.75 -35.98 0.75
C HIS A 513 -5.34 -37.30 1.43
N GLY A 514 -4.35 -37.28 2.32
CA GLY A 514 -3.99 -38.46 3.11
C GLY A 514 -5.13 -38.94 4.00
N ALA A 515 -5.91 -38.02 4.59
CA ALA A 515 -7.04 -38.34 5.44
C ALA A 515 -8.29 -38.80 4.67
N TYR A 516 -8.59 -38.18 3.52
CA TYR A 516 -9.87 -38.36 2.83
C TYR A 516 -9.79 -39.10 1.47
N ASN A 517 -8.60 -39.19 0.86
CA ASN A 517 -8.37 -39.90 -0.42
C ASN A 517 -6.96 -40.53 -0.50
N PRO A 518 -6.67 -41.57 0.28
CA PRO A 518 -5.34 -42.17 0.36
C PRO A 518 -4.88 -42.82 -0.96
N ARG A 519 -5.81 -43.25 -1.83
CA ARG A 519 -5.47 -43.88 -3.12
C ARG A 519 -4.94 -42.88 -4.16
N GLY A 520 -5.45 -41.65 -4.17
CA GLY A 520 -5.00 -40.57 -5.06
C GLY A 520 -3.81 -39.77 -4.52
N LEU A 521 -3.29 -40.08 -3.32
CA LEU A 521 -2.24 -39.29 -2.67
C LEU A 521 -0.94 -39.25 -3.47
N LEU A 522 -0.57 -40.35 -4.14
CA LEU A 522 0.65 -40.42 -4.94
C LEU A 522 0.57 -39.52 -6.17
N GLU A 523 -0.57 -39.51 -6.86
CA GLU A 523 -0.84 -38.66 -8.02
C GLU A 523 -0.83 -37.18 -7.63
N VAL A 524 -1.48 -36.83 -6.52
CA VAL A 524 -1.48 -35.46 -5.97
C VAL A 524 -0.06 -35.03 -5.62
N ARG A 525 0.73 -35.89 -4.99
CA ARG A 525 2.14 -35.58 -4.65
C ARG A 525 2.96 -35.25 -5.89
N GLN A 526 2.88 -36.10 -6.93
CA GLN A 526 3.59 -35.87 -8.20
C GLN A 526 3.13 -34.59 -8.90
N ALA A 527 1.82 -34.28 -8.87
CA ALA A 527 1.30 -33.04 -9.42
C ALA A 527 1.85 -31.80 -8.70
N LEU A 528 1.97 -31.84 -7.36
CA LEU A 528 2.44 -30.73 -6.54
C LEU A 528 3.96 -30.46 -6.63
N GLU A 529 4.76 -31.45 -7.05
CA GLU A 529 6.22 -31.29 -7.23
C GLU A 529 6.55 -30.24 -8.30
N ASN A 530 5.74 -30.14 -9.36
CA ASN A 530 5.96 -29.20 -10.47
C ASN A 530 5.36 -27.81 -10.24
N VAL A 531 4.63 -27.60 -9.14
CA VAL A 531 3.96 -26.33 -8.84
C VAL A 531 4.97 -25.31 -8.33
N ASN A 532 5.14 -24.23 -9.09
CA ASN A 532 6.00 -23.10 -8.70
C ASN A 532 5.25 -21.77 -8.60
N LYS A 533 3.95 -21.79 -8.91
CA LYS A 533 3.03 -20.65 -8.83
C LYS A 533 1.70 -21.10 -8.23
N VAL A 534 1.00 -20.14 -7.64
CA VAL A 534 -0.33 -20.38 -7.02
C VAL A 534 -1.37 -20.75 -8.08
N GLU A 535 -1.22 -20.19 -9.29
CA GLU A 535 -2.09 -20.45 -10.45
C GLU A 535 -2.14 -21.94 -10.80
N ASP A 536 -1.05 -22.68 -10.57
CA ASP A 536 -0.96 -24.11 -10.88
C ASP A 536 -1.76 -24.96 -9.87
N LEU A 537 -2.00 -24.45 -8.66
CA LEU A 537 -2.66 -25.22 -7.58
C LEU A 537 -4.15 -25.46 -7.85
N LEU A 538 -4.87 -24.45 -8.33
CA LEU A 538 -6.32 -24.55 -8.50
C LEU A 538 -6.73 -25.55 -9.61
N PRO A 539 -6.10 -25.58 -10.79
CA PRO A 539 -6.32 -26.61 -11.80
C PRO A 539 -6.09 -28.03 -11.26
N ILE A 540 -5.02 -28.24 -10.50
CA ILE A 540 -4.73 -29.54 -9.87
C ILE A 540 -5.86 -29.90 -8.91
N MET A 541 -6.28 -29.00 -8.03
CA MET A 541 -7.36 -29.27 -7.07
C MET A 541 -8.72 -29.54 -7.71
N LYS A 542 -9.00 -28.91 -8.86
CA LYS A 542 -10.23 -29.19 -9.64
C LYS A 542 -10.27 -30.61 -10.19
N GLN A 543 -9.13 -31.22 -10.49
CA GLN A 543 -9.07 -32.62 -10.95
C GLN A 543 -9.52 -33.60 -9.87
N PHE A 544 -9.22 -33.30 -8.60
CA PHE A 544 -9.49 -34.21 -7.48
C PHE A 544 -10.77 -33.88 -6.69
N ASN A 545 -11.32 -32.66 -6.79
CA ASN A 545 -12.54 -32.27 -6.09
C ASN A 545 -13.38 -31.25 -6.89
N SER A 546 -14.51 -31.70 -7.43
CA SER A 546 -15.43 -30.87 -8.23
C SER A 546 -16.08 -29.70 -7.47
N LYS A 547 -16.06 -29.71 -6.13
CA LYS A 547 -16.57 -28.60 -5.29
C LYS A 547 -15.62 -27.42 -5.18
N THR A 548 -14.37 -27.53 -5.66
CA THR A 548 -13.35 -26.45 -5.61
C THR A 548 -13.46 -25.42 -6.74
N ARG A 549 -14.65 -25.27 -7.34
CA ARG A 549 -14.87 -24.50 -8.57
C ARG A 549 -14.37 -23.06 -8.48
N ASP A 550 -14.58 -22.40 -7.33
CA ASP A 550 -14.26 -20.99 -7.08
C ASP A 550 -13.04 -20.76 -6.17
N GLY A 551 -12.44 -21.84 -5.63
CA GLY A 551 -11.32 -21.77 -4.70
C GLY A 551 -11.37 -22.82 -3.57
N PHE A 552 -10.36 -22.83 -2.72
CA PHE A 552 -10.28 -23.66 -1.51
C PHE A 552 -9.54 -22.94 -0.37
N THR A 553 -9.66 -23.46 0.85
CA THR A 553 -9.02 -22.88 2.06
C THR A 553 -8.11 -23.89 2.74
N VAL A 554 -6.93 -23.45 3.18
CA VAL A 554 -6.04 -24.21 4.05
C VAL A 554 -5.83 -23.46 5.37
N ASN A 555 -5.80 -24.18 6.48
CA ASN A 555 -5.60 -23.60 7.82
C ASN A 555 -4.30 -24.12 8.43
N SER A 556 -3.58 -23.26 9.15
CA SER A 556 -2.51 -23.70 10.04
C SER A 556 -3.07 -24.33 11.29
N LYS A 557 -2.26 -25.20 11.91
CA LYS A 557 -2.57 -25.87 13.17
C LYS A 557 -1.64 -25.35 14.25
N VAL A 558 -2.23 -24.91 15.35
CA VAL A 558 -1.53 -24.29 16.48
C VAL A 558 -1.70 -25.21 17.68
N PRO A 559 -0.62 -25.75 18.28
CA PRO A 559 -0.74 -26.72 19.36
C PRO A 559 -1.25 -26.06 20.65
N SER A 560 -2.01 -26.84 21.43
CA SER A 560 -2.35 -26.49 22.81
C SER A 560 -1.21 -26.83 23.76
N MET A 561 -0.78 -25.85 24.55
CA MET A 561 0.20 -26.08 25.64
C MET A 561 -0.41 -26.77 26.86
N LYS A 562 -1.76 -26.88 26.96
CA LYS A 562 -2.44 -27.49 28.12
C LYS A 562 -2.90 -28.92 27.83
N ASP A 563 -3.47 -29.13 26.66
CA ASP A 563 -4.07 -30.40 26.25
C ASP A 563 -3.14 -31.05 25.21
N LEU A 564 -2.31 -32.01 25.64
CA LEU A 564 -1.44 -32.77 24.74
C LEU A 564 -2.25 -33.41 23.61
N GLY A 565 -1.85 -33.13 22.36
CA GLY A 565 -2.50 -33.65 21.15
C GLY A 565 -3.69 -32.83 20.64
N LYS A 566 -4.10 -31.76 21.33
CA LYS A 566 -5.15 -30.84 20.85
C LYS A 566 -4.54 -29.70 20.04
N GLU A 567 -5.11 -29.46 18.86
CA GLU A 567 -4.69 -28.38 17.96
C GLU A 567 -5.85 -27.41 17.70
N TYR A 568 -5.51 -26.14 17.52
CA TYR A 568 -6.41 -25.07 17.15
C TYR A 568 -6.16 -24.64 15.71
N ASP A 569 -7.21 -24.18 15.03
CA ASP A 569 -7.06 -23.52 13.73
C ASP A 569 -6.45 -22.14 13.92
N GLY A 570 -5.27 -21.91 13.31
CA GLY A 570 -4.56 -20.63 13.31
C GLY A 570 -5.00 -19.75 12.15
N PHE A 571 -4.06 -19.34 11.29
CA PHE A 571 -4.38 -18.51 10.13
C PHE A 571 -4.95 -19.35 8.98
N THR A 572 -5.86 -18.75 8.20
CA THR A 572 -6.45 -19.36 7.01
C THR A 572 -5.88 -18.71 5.76
N ILE A 573 -5.48 -19.52 4.80
CA ILE A 573 -5.16 -19.07 3.44
C ILE A 573 -6.31 -19.51 2.55
N THR A 574 -6.99 -18.55 1.92
CA THR A 574 -7.99 -18.81 0.89
C THR A 574 -7.34 -18.66 -0.48
N ILE A 575 -7.42 -19.66 -1.33
CA ILE A 575 -6.90 -19.64 -2.71
C ILE A 575 -8.10 -19.54 -3.64
N THR A 576 -8.14 -18.53 -4.50
CA THR A 576 -9.24 -18.27 -5.46
C THR A 576 -8.65 -17.91 -6.81
N GLY A 577 -9.00 -18.61 -7.89
CA GLY A 577 -8.51 -18.32 -9.26
C GLY A 577 -7.04 -17.90 -9.27
N ASP A 578 -6.81 -16.62 -9.57
CA ASP A 578 -5.50 -15.99 -9.77
C ASP A 578 -4.88 -15.36 -8.51
N ARG A 579 -5.49 -15.49 -7.32
CA ARG A 579 -5.03 -14.82 -6.08
C ARG A 579 -5.21 -15.71 -4.85
N TYR A 580 -4.27 -15.69 -3.91
CA TYR A 580 -4.59 -16.09 -2.53
C TYR A 580 -4.83 -14.88 -1.64
N LYS A 581 -5.74 -15.06 -0.69
CA LYS A 581 -6.09 -14.09 0.34
C LYS A 581 -5.82 -14.78 1.68
N LEU A 582 -4.84 -14.30 2.41
CA LEU A 582 -4.71 -14.67 3.81
C LEU A 582 -5.88 -14.04 4.56
N LYS A 583 -6.73 -14.87 5.15
CA LYS A 583 -7.89 -14.46 5.96
C LYS A 583 -7.73 -15.05 7.34
N HIS A 584 -8.04 -14.27 8.36
CA HIS A 584 -8.26 -14.84 9.68
C HIS A 584 -9.76 -15.07 9.86
N ILE A 585 -10.17 -16.31 10.17
CA ILE A 585 -11.59 -16.66 10.40
C ILE A 585 -11.83 -16.80 11.91
N PRO A 586 -12.81 -16.11 12.49
CA PRO A 586 -12.96 -15.94 13.94
C PRO A 586 -13.33 -17.15 14.80
N GLY A 587 -13.58 -18.34 14.22
CA GLY A 587 -14.15 -19.48 14.96
C GLY A 587 -13.34 -19.88 16.20
N THR A 588 -12.06 -19.52 16.25
CA THR A 588 -11.10 -19.86 17.30
C THR A 588 -10.73 -18.69 18.23
N ILE A 589 -11.23 -17.45 18.00
CA ILE A 589 -10.76 -16.25 18.73
C ILE A 589 -10.92 -16.40 20.25
N SER A 590 -12.10 -16.83 20.72
CA SER A 590 -12.37 -17.00 22.16
C SER A 590 -11.38 -17.97 22.82
N THR A 591 -11.04 -19.05 22.14
CA THR A 591 -10.09 -20.06 22.63
C THR A 591 -8.66 -19.52 22.69
N PHE A 592 -8.22 -18.75 21.69
CA PHE A 592 -6.92 -18.08 21.69
C PHE A 592 -6.83 -17.04 22.82
N LEU A 593 -7.87 -16.22 23.00
CA LEU A 593 -7.92 -15.20 24.05
C LEU A 593 -7.79 -15.81 25.45
N LEU A 594 -8.57 -16.87 25.74
CA LEU A 594 -8.46 -17.62 27.00
C LEU A 594 -7.06 -18.19 27.21
N LYS A 595 -6.41 -18.67 26.15
CA LYS A 595 -5.06 -19.22 26.27
C LYS A 595 -4.02 -18.14 26.58
N MET A 596 -4.14 -16.99 25.93
CA MET A 596 -3.29 -15.83 26.21
C MET A 596 -3.45 -15.34 27.64
N GLU A 597 -4.67 -15.33 28.19
CA GLU A 597 -4.93 -14.99 29.60
C GLU A 597 -4.19 -15.93 30.55
N VAL A 598 -4.24 -17.24 30.31
CA VAL A 598 -3.54 -18.23 31.15
C VAL A 598 -2.03 -18.05 31.10
N ILE A 599 -1.44 -17.93 29.90
CA ILE A 599 0.02 -17.75 29.73
C ILE A 599 0.48 -16.47 30.41
N PHE A 600 -0.30 -15.38 30.27
CA PHE A 600 0.04 -14.12 30.88
C PHE A 600 -0.04 -14.19 32.41
N ALA A 601 -1.08 -14.81 32.98
CA ALA A 601 -1.20 -15.01 34.42
C ALA A 601 -0.01 -15.82 34.98
N GLU A 602 0.43 -16.86 34.27
CA GLU A 602 1.62 -17.64 34.64
C GLU A 602 2.91 -16.80 34.56
N SER A 603 3.05 -15.96 33.53
CA SER A 603 4.19 -15.04 33.39
C SER A 603 4.24 -13.99 34.51
N LEU A 604 3.07 -13.49 34.94
CA LEU A 604 2.97 -12.56 36.07
C LEU A 604 3.38 -13.24 37.38
N TYR A 605 2.91 -14.46 37.60
CA TYR A 605 3.23 -15.24 38.79
C TYR A 605 4.73 -15.52 38.90
N LEU A 606 5.37 -16.00 37.82
CA LEU A 606 6.82 -16.24 37.81
C LEU A 606 7.63 -14.94 37.92
N GLY A 607 7.17 -13.85 37.30
CA GLY A 607 7.80 -12.55 37.44
C GLY A 607 7.77 -12.00 38.87
N GLN A 608 6.65 -12.17 39.59
CA GLN A 608 6.51 -11.80 41.01
C GLN A 608 7.46 -12.58 41.91
N LEU A 609 7.71 -13.86 41.59
CA LEU A 609 8.63 -14.71 42.33
C LEU A 609 10.10 -14.40 42.05
N MET A 610 10.41 -13.41 41.18
CA MET A 610 11.76 -13.16 40.67
C MET A 610 12.40 -14.46 40.15
N ALA A 611 11.59 -15.30 39.52
CA ALA A 611 11.99 -16.61 39.00
C ALA A 611 12.94 -16.47 37.81
N ASP A 612 13.45 -17.60 37.31
CA ASP A 612 14.36 -17.67 36.16
C ASP A 612 13.89 -16.78 34.99
N ALA A 613 14.69 -15.74 34.69
CA ALA A 613 14.39 -14.79 33.63
C ALA A 613 14.17 -15.51 32.29
N ASP A 614 14.85 -16.64 32.03
CA ASP A 614 14.67 -17.39 30.80
C ASP A 614 13.30 -18.06 30.68
N ALA A 615 12.70 -18.49 31.79
CA ALA A 615 11.35 -19.03 31.83
C ALA A 615 10.31 -17.95 31.54
N VAL A 616 10.45 -16.76 32.14
CA VAL A 616 9.60 -15.59 31.86
C VAL A 616 9.72 -15.21 30.38
N CYS A 617 10.93 -15.20 29.83
CA CYS A 617 11.16 -14.95 28.40
C CYS A 617 10.38 -15.91 27.50
N ASN A 618 10.41 -17.22 27.79
CA ASN A 618 9.71 -18.23 27.00
C ASN A 618 8.18 -18.05 27.04
N LEU A 619 7.63 -17.68 28.19
CA LEU A 619 6.19 -17.41 28.32
C LEU A 619 5.77 -16.16 27.55
N VAL A 620 6.57 -15.08 27.61
CA VAL A 620 6.32 -13.85 26.84
C VAL A 620 6.38 -14.12 25.34
N LEU A 621 7.36 -14.90 24.87
CA LEU A 621 7.48 -15.28 23.46
C LEU A 621 6.33 -16.19 23.02
N SER A 622 5.87 -17.09 23.90
CA SER A 622 4.69 -17.92 23.66
C SER A 622 3.42 -17.07 23.55
N LEU A 623 3.24 -16.07 24.41
CA LEU A 623 2.12 -15.13 24.32
C LEU A 623 2.08 -14.43 22.95
N VAL A 624 3.25 -14.02 22.44
CA VAL A 624 3.37 -13.37 21.14
C VAL A 624 3.21 -14.33 19.98
N TYR A 625 3.64 -15.58 20.11
CA TYR A 625 3.30 -16.63 19.14
C TYR A 625 1.78 -16.74 18.95
N TYR A 626 1.01 -16.80 20.04
CA TYR A 626 -0.45 -16.80 19.97
C TYR A 626 -1.03 -15.49 19.44
N PHE A 627 -0.49 -14.33 19.85
CA PHE A 627 -0.94 -13.03 19.35
C PHE A 627 -0.74 -12.88 17.84
N CYS A 628 0.42 -13.28 17.31
CA CYS A 628 0.73 -13.24 15.88
C CYS A 628 -0.14 -14.22 15.08
N ASN A 629 -0.45 -15.40 15.62
CA ASN A 629 -1.37 -16.34 14.98
C ASN A 629 -2.84 -15.87 15.02
N LEU A 630 -3.23 -15.13 16.07
CA LEU A 630 -4.56 -14.52 16.20
C LEU A 630 -4.74 -13.27 15.31
N MET A 631 -3.67 -12.50 15.08
CA MET A 631 -3.70 -11.20 14.41
C MET A 631 -4.88 -10.31 14.83
N PRO A 632 -5.02 -9.96 16.13
CA PRO A 632 -6.25 -9.35 16.65
C PRO A 632 -6.44 -7.87 16.28
N LEU A 633 -5.50 -7.27 15.55
CA LEU A 633 -5.57 -5.87 15.11
C LEU A 633 -5.72 -5.76 13.59
N SER A 634 -6.41 -4.71 13.14
CA SER A 634 -6.61 -4.39 11.72
C SER A 634 -5.31 -4.13 10.95
N ARG A 635 -4.31 -3.50 11.57
CA ARG A 635 -2.98 -3.19 11.03
C ARG A 635 -1.96 -3.07 12.16
N GLY A 636 -0.67 -3.24 11.85
CA GLY A 636 0.42 -2.96 12.79
C GLY A 636 0.61 -3.99 13.91
N SER A 637 -0.07 -5.14 13.85
CA SER A 637 0.00 -6.19 14.88
C SER A 637 1.43 -6.63 15.20
N SER A 638 2.28 -6.75 14.17
CA SER A 638 3.65 -7.24 14.33
C SER A 638 4.54 -6.32 15.15
N VAL A 639 4.58 -5.02 14.83
CA VAL A 639 5.39 -4.06 15.58
C VAL A 639 4.87 -3.85 17.00
N VAL A 640 3.54 -3.85 17.19
CA VAL A 640 2.91 -3.81 18.52
C VAL A 640 3.37 -5.02 19.35
N ALA A 641 3.23 -6.23 18.80
CA ALA A 641 3.63 -7.45 19.50
C ALA A 641 5.12 -7.46 19.86
N TYR A 642 5.99 -7.04 18.93
CA TYR A 642 7.43 -7.00 19.18
C TYR A 642 7.81 -5.95 20.22
N SER A 643 7.20 -4.76 20.20
CA SER A 643 7.43 -3.71 21.21
C SER A 643 7.04 -4.17 22.62
N VAL A 644 5.95 -4.93 22.71
CA VAL A 644 5.45 -5.55 23.94
C VAL A 644 6.42 -6.62 24.46
N VAL A 645 6.92 -7.49 23.58
CA VAL A 645 7.96 -8.48 23.95
C VAL A 645 9.19 -7.78 24.50
N MET A 646 9.71 -6.80 23.77
CA MET A 646 10.90 -6.07 24.21
C MET A 646 10.68 -5.44 25.59
N GLY A 647 9.52 -4.81 25.82
CA GLY A 647 9.20 -4.19 27.11
C GLY A 647 9.10 -5.21 28.24
N ALA A 648 8.45 -6.35 27.99
CA ALA A 648 8.30 -7.43 28.96
C ALA A 648 9.64 -8.11 29.33
N LEU A 649 10.52 -8.31 28.34
CA LEU A 649 11.87 -8.83 28.57
C LEU A 649 12.74 -7.83 29.34
N MET A 650 12.63 -6.54 29.02
CA MET A 650 13.34 -5.51 29.76
C MET A 650 12.84 -5.44 31.21
N ALA A 651 11.54 -5.60 31.44
CA ALA A 651 11.01 -5.67 32.80
C ALA A 651 11.66 -6.81 33.59
N SER A 652 11.95 -7.96 32.96
CA SER A 652 12.60 -9.12 33.60
C SER A 652 14.13 -8.98 33.75
N GLY A 653 14.67 -7.80 33.42
CA GLY A 653 16.10 -7.49 33.54
C GLY A 653 16.92 -7.96 32.34
N LYS A 654 16.30 -8.21 31.18
CA LYS A 654 16.99 -8.57 29.93
C LYS A 654 16.81 -7.49 28.86
N GLU A 655 17.91 -6.92 28.38
CA GLU A 655 17.90 -5.98 27.24
C GLU A 655 18.02 -6.74 25.91
N VAL A 656 17.26 -6.30 24.91
CA VAL A 656 17.36 -6.75 23.52
C VAL A 656 18.32 -5.80 22.79
N ILE A 657 19.44 -6.33 22.29
CA ILE A 657 20.42 -5.55 21.52
C ILE A 657 20.53 -6.02 20.06
N GLY A 658 19.98 -7.19 19.75
CA GLY A 658 19.98 -7.74 18.40
C GLY A 658 18.91 -7.10 17.51
N ARG A 659 19.11 -7.20 16.19
CA ARG A 659 18.16 -6.75 15.17
C ARG A 659 17.50 -7.95 14.51
N ILE A 660 16.31 -7.72 13.97
CA ILE A 660 15.61 -8.72 13.16
C ILE A 660 16.47 -8.99 11.91
N PRO A 661 16.81 -10.26 11.60
CA PRO A 661 17.67 -10.56 10.47
C PRO A 661 17.07 -10.15 9.13
N LYS A 662 17.94 -9.86 8.16
CA LYS A 662 17.53 -9.55 6.79
C LYS A 662 16.68 -10.69 6.21
N GLY A 663 15.58 -10.33 5.53
CA GLY A 663 14.68 -11.32 4.95
C GLY A 663 13.64 -11.90 5.92
N LYS A 664 13.71 -11.57 7.22
CA LYS A 664 12.86 -12.16 8.26
C LYS A 664 11.77 -11.23 8.77
N LEU A 665 10.62 -11.81 9.09
CA LEU A 665 9.45 -11.12 9.65
C LEU A 665 8.96 -11.87 10.89
N VAL A 666 8.81 -11.17 12.01
CA VAL A 666 8.51 -11.80 13.32
C VAL A 666 7.14 -12.47 13.33
N ASP A 667 6.14 -11.81 12.74
CA ASP A 667 4.78 -12.34 12.62
C ASP A 667 4.72 -13.58 11.74
N PHE A 668 5.36 -13.57 10.57
CA PHE A 668 5.40 -14.75 9.71
C PHE A 668 6.16 -15.90 10.32
N GLU A 669 7.25 -15.65 11.04
CA GLU A 669 8.02 -16.71 11.70
C GLU A 669 7.22 -17.35 12.85
N ALA A 670 6.44 -16.56 13.58
CA ALA A 670 5.48 -17.10 14.55
C ALA A 670 4.36 -17.92 13.86
N MET A 671 3.90 -17.50 12.69
CA MET A 671 2.84 -18.21 11.97
C MET A 671 3.34 -19.51 11.33
N THR A 672 4.54 -19.53 10.75
CA THR A 672 5.05 -20.69 10.00
C THR A 672 5.74 -21.73 10.88
N THR A 673 6.03 -21.41 12.15
CA THR A 673 6.64 -22.37 13.08
C THR A 673 5.59 -23.26 13.74
N PRO A 674 5.88 -24.56 13.95
CA PRO A 674 4.90 -25.54 14.42
C PRO A 674 4.57 -25.42 15.91
N SER A 675 5.44 -24.80 16.71
CA SER A 675 5.26 -24.70 18.16
C SER A 675 5.80 -23.40 18.76
N PRO A 676 5.24 -22.95 19.90
CA PRO A 676 5.75 -21.81 20.65
C PRO A 676 7.23 -21.94 21.05
N ASP A 677 7.70 -23.15 21.37
CA ASP A 677 9.10 -23.39 21.76
C ASP A 677 10.06 -23.18 20.59
N SER A 678 9.67 -23.65 19.40
CA SER A 678 10.46 -23.47 18.17
C SER A 678 10.57 -21.99 17.80
N PHE A 679 9.44 -21.26 17.90
CA PHE A 679 9.43 -19.81 17.74
C PHE A 679 10.32 -19.12 18.78
N SER A 680 10.21 -19.50 20.05
CA SER A 680 10.96 -18.89 21.15
C SER A 680 12.47 -19.06 20.95
N LYS A 681 12.92 -20.26 20.56
CA LYS A 681 14.34 -20.52 20.25
C LYS A 681 14.83 -19.64 19.09
N THR A 682 14.03 -19.52 18.04
CA THR A 682 14.36 -18.72 16.86
C THR A 682 14.42 -17.22 17.19
N ALA A 683 13.42 -16.70 17.90
CA ALA A 683 13.34 -15.30 18.31
C ALA A 683 14.46 -14.90 19.27
N LYS A 684 14.78 -15.75 20.28
CA LYS A 684 15.88 -15.49 21.23
C LYS A 684 17.23 -15.33 20.53
N ASN A 685 17.49 -16.15 19.49
CA ASN A 685 18.72 -16.04 18.71
C ASN A 685 18.86 -14.68 18.02
N TRP A 686 17.76 -14.07 17.58
CA TRP A 686 17.78 -12.74 16.95
C TRP A 686 17.92 -11.62 17.97
N MET A 687 17.29 -11.75 19.13
CA MET A 687 17.24 -10.70 20.15
C MET A 687 18.59 -10.45 20.84
N ASN A 688 19.47 -11.46 20.87
CA ASN A 688 20.79 -11.38 21.50
C ASN A 688 20.72 -10.79 22.93
N LEU A 689 19.99 -11.48 23.81
CA LEU A 689 19.63 -10.96 25.13
C LEU A 689 20.86 -10.72 26.03
N LYS A 690 20.92 -9.54 26.65
CA LYS A 690 21.95 -9.18 27.66
C LYS A 690 21.30 -8.75 28.97
N SER A 691 22.09 -8.65 30.04
CA SER A 691 21.60 -8.08 31.31
C SER A 691 21.27 -6.60 31.11
N LEU A 692 20.09 -6.19 31.61
CA LEU A 692 19.63 -4.81 31.54
C LEU A 692 20.53 -3.92 32.41
N PRO A 693 21.13 -2.85 31.85
CA PRO A 693 21.91 -1.89 32.61
C PRO A 693 21.10 -1.20 33.72
N SER A 694 21.73 -0.94 34.87
CA SER A 694 21.08 -0.30 36.03
C SER A 694 20.57 1.11 35.73
N TRP A 695 21.19 1.84 34.80
CA TRP A 695 20.77 3.21 34.46
C TRP A 695 19.38 3.28 33.82
N TYR A 696 18.81 2.18 33.32
CA TYR A 696 17.41 2.17 32.84
C TYR A 696 16.42 2.54 33.96
N GLN A 697 16.75 2.22 35.22
CA GLN A 697 15.96 2.59 36.39
C GLN A 697 15.96 4.10 36.65
N SER A 698 16.94 4.84 36.11
CA SER A 698 17.01 6.29 36.25
C SER A 698 16.19 7.03 35.19
N LEU A 699 15.54 6.33 34.26
CA LEU A 699 14.71 6.97 33.25
C LEU A 699 13.38 7.44 33.87
N PRO A 700 12.89 8.64 33.50
CA PRO A 700 11.61 9.13 33.99
C PRO A 700 10.45 8.25 33.48
N SER A 701 9.32 8.27 34.19
CA SER A 701 8.14 7.52 33.77
C SER A 701 7.58 8.07 32.45
N VAL A 702 7.40 7.22 31.45
CA VAL A 702 6.84 7.61 30.14
C VAL A 702 5.43 8.18 30.31
N ALA A 703 4.58 7.50 31.07
CA ALA A 703 3.20 7.90 31.31
C ALA A 703 3.07 9.24 32.09
N GLU A 704 4.01 9.54 33.00
CA GLU A 704 4.00 10.81 33.74
C GLU A 704 4.67 11.94 32.95
N THR A 705 5.65 11.61 32.09
CA THR A 705 6.33 12.57 31.21
C THR A 705 5.41 13.02 30.08
N PHE A 706 4.60 12.11 29.54
CA PHE A 706 3.67 12.37 28.43
C PHE A 706 2.22 12.00 28.82
N PRO A 707 1.60 12.75 29.76
CA PRO A 707 0.33 12.36 30.36
C PRO A 707 -0.90 12.60 29.48
N SER A 708 -0.80 13.40 28.42
CA SER A 708 -1.91 13.75 27.52
C SER A 708 -1.60 13.44 26.06
N THR A 709 -2.63 13.29 25.22
CA THR A 709 -2.47 13.08 23.78
C THR A 709 -1.68 14.20 23.12
N ARG A 710 -1.77 15.45 23.62
CA ARG A 710 -0.92 16.57 23.20
C ARG A 710 0.56 16.23 23.35
N THR A 711 0.97 15.90 24.56
CA THR A 711 2.39 15.65 24.89
C THR A 711 2.95 14.45 24.12
N MET A 712 2.12 13.44 23.85
CA MET A 712 2.47 12.33 22.96
C MET A 712 2.71 12.81 21.52
N ILE A 713 1.83 13.65 20.97
CA ILE A 713 2.01 14.20 19.61
C ILE A 713 3.26 15.09 19.54
N GLU A 714 3.51 15.92 20.55
CA GLU A 714 4.69 16.78 20.66
C GLU A 714 5.99 15.98 20.59
N VAL A 715 6.15 14.96 21.44
CA VAL A 715 7.37 14.15 21.45
C VAL A 715 7.55 13.37 20.16
N LEU A 716 6.47 12.90 19.54
CA LEU A 716 6.54 12.19 18.26
C LEU A 716 6.98 13.07 17.09
N ASN A 717 6.79 14.39 17.18
CA ASN A 717 7.13 15.35 16.13
C ASN A 717 8.44 16.10 16.39
N THR A 718 9.11 15.83 17.52
CA THR A 718 10.40 16.44 17.88
C THR A 718 11.53 15.89 16.99
N ASP A 719 12.39 16.72 16.41
CA ASP A 719 13.56 16.22 15.68
C ASP A 719 14.74 15.96 16.64
N SER A 720 15.14 14.70 16.77
CA SER A 720 16.23 14.25 17.64
C SER A 720 17.48 13.82 16.85
N SER A 721 17.42 13.89 15.52
CA SER A 721 18.36 13.19 14.63
C SER A 721 19.81 13.70 14.71
N SER A 722 20.02 14.96 15.10
CA SER A 722 21.33 15.56 15.34
C SER A 722 21.88 15.34 16.75
N HIS A 723 21.04 14.94 17.71
CA HIS A 723 21.38 14.88 19.14
C HIS A 723 21.57 13.45 19.64
N CYS A 724 20.77 12.50 19.14
CA CYS A 724 20.87 11.12 19.56
C CYS A 724 22.02 10.42 18.83
N PRO A 725 22.97 9.80 19.54
CA PRO A 725 24.07 9.09 18.91
C PRO A 725 23.52 7.93 18.08
N LYS A 726 23.87 7.90 16.79
CA LYS A 726 23.69 6.72 15.95
C LYS A 726 24.63 5.64 16.47
N LYS A 727 24.20 4.82 17.42
CA LYS A 727 24.96 3.62 17.80
C LYS A 727 25.04 2.72 16.56
N SER A 728 26.24 2.69 15.96
CA SER A 728 26.63 1.87 14.82
C SER A 728 26.49 0.39 15.13
#